data_AF-A0A8J5IFK7-F1
#
_entry.id   AF-A0A8J5IFK7-F1
#
_cell.length_a   1.000
_cell.length_b   1.000
_cell.length_c   1.000
_cell.angle_alpha   90.00
_cell.angle_beta   90.00
_cell.angle_gamma   90.00
#
_symmetry.space_group_name_H-M   'P 1'
#
loop_
_entity.id
_entity.type
_entity.pdbx_description
1 polymer ?
#
loop_
_entity_poly.entity_id
_entity_poly.type
_entity_poly.pdbx_seq_one_letter_code
_entity_poly.pdbx_strand_id
1 'polypeptide(L)'
;MGSVSTSSVMDIFNLLKACCSQSCNYIMTYGGTFSSLASEVGQLKDKSSDVKRGVEAATRDGMTPRSEVLGWLSSVQDMEGEAESIERKYNQKIKCLCSFPLNVCSAYRLRNRAEAALATIRELKQSVEFTKLADNLNLIRSIKMPTNKTIGMDKVFEELLRHAKDDSLSVIGIHGMGGVGKTALLRRFNNDFPSETEADVVIFLELSIDYKLEEVQKSLFDRLSLTWKDEVTHRDRATKLFRVLSTLKFILLLDNLWEPLNYQVVGIPLPAPPSKCKIIFTSRTEDTCSHMGTEKMIKMECLEQEAAWNLFRNSARMDVIDADKNIRIKARDLHKECGGLPAALIVLAQAMAPKKTWEEWIHALTIMKDTPHQLPGMTKTVFSILKLSYDRLSSDNLRVCASYGALFKKGSWIDKFDIRDLWIGEGIFDNADNICDSTQQTQFLLGILHAASLTVRVHDDYFTMHPMTRAMILWVQRECGKKENKWLVRDRERVEEAPAAEKWRDAERIALVWNQIRDLPEAPECPNLIFLNLHVNKFLRKIPNGFFLHMPHLKILDLRDTSIRELPVSIGNLVQLHYLSLCETRITSLPKEMAALVNLKYLSLESMKYLRNIPDRLISGLRELQWLDMGDSYSGWREGQTWEGGVSFEEMESLKRLKFIGITVSTFAALQNLCDSPRLAAFTHWLHIKGCPDLTTFNLPSMNFHAETMPRVIHIELHAMSELEEVVIGNRKHILPSLQELRLSSLPKAKLVWRARFPNALCELEIEDCRALDRLIKLEEEANGSGERVITIFPHLHTMVLRRLPELKSLSDGE
;
A
#
# COMPACT_ATOMS: atom_id res chain seq x y z
N MET A 1 -41.06 108.22 71.19
CA MET A 1 -40.34 107.32 72.11
C MET A 1 -40.72 105.89 71.77
N GLY A 2 -39.76 104.98 71.63
CA GLY A 2 -39.98 103.54 71.45
C GLY A 2 -39.40 102.96 70.16
N SER A 3 -38.07 102.84 70.08
CA SER A 3 -37.33 102.13 69.04
C SER A 3 -37.51 100.61 69.15
N VAL A 4 -37.91 99.95 68.04
CA VAL A 4 -37.72 98.51 67.83
C VAL A 4 -36.86 98.34 66.59
N SER A 5 -35.76 97.61 66.77
CA SER A 5 -34.60 97.53 65.90
C SER A 5 -34.84 96.75 64.60
N THR A 6 -34.45 97.35 63.48
CA THR A 6 -34.35 96.77 62.13
C THR A 6 -33.19 95.77 61.94
N SER A 7 -32.52 95.31 63.01
CA SER A 7 -31.37 94.38 62.88
C SER A 7 -31.77 92.91 62.74
N SER A 8 -32.94 92.48 63.22
CA SER A 8 -33.29 91.05 63.30
C SER A 8 -33.62 90.38 61.96
N VAL A 9 -34.06 91.13 60.94
CA VAL A 9 -34.46 90.55 59.64
C VAL A 9 -33.28 90.43 58.67
N MET A 10 -32.33 91.37 58.72
CA MET A 10 -31.10 91.30 57.92
C MET A 10 -30.15 90.20 58.40
N ASP A 11 -30.08 89.93 59.70
CA ASP A 11 -29.23 88.86 60.23
C ASP A 11 -29.76 87.46 59.86
N ILE A 12 -31.07 87.25 59.85
CA ILE A 12 -31.69 85.98 59.40
C ILE A 12 -31.54 85.81 57.88
N PHE A 13 -31.69 86.89 57.10
CA PHE A 13 -31.49 86.84 55.65
C PHE A 13 -30.03 86.58 55.27
N ASN A 14 -29.07 87.16 56.01
CA ASN A 14 -27.64 86.89 55.83
C ASN A 14 -27.24 85.47 56.30
N LEU A 15 -27.85 84.94 57.37
CA LEU A 15 -27.66 83.56 57.81
C LEU A 15 -28.24 82.55 56.81
N LEU A 16 -29.43 82.81 56.23
CA LEU A 16 -30.01 81.98 55.17
C LEU A 16 -29.22 82.07 53.87
N LYS A 17 -28.69 83.25 53.51
CA LYS A 17 -27.83 83.44 52.34
C LYS A 17 -26.45 82.79 52.52
N ALA A 18 -25.88 82.81 53.73
CA ALA A 18 -24.64 82.11 54.08
C ALA A 18 -24.83 80.58 54.16
N CYS A 19 -25.98 80.10 54.64
CA CYS A 19 -26.29 78.68 54.70
C CYS A 19 -26.67 78.11 53.31
N CYS A 20 -27.39 78.88 52.48
CA CYS A 20 -27.65 78.54 51.08
C CYS A 20 -26.39 78.68 50.21
N SER A 21 -25.51 79.65 50.46
CA SER A 21 -24.24 79.74 49.73
C SER A 21 -23.28 78.62 50.13
N GLN A 22 -23.19 78.23 51.41
CA GLN A 22 -22.42 77.04 51.83
C GLN A 22 -23.03 75.75 51.28
N SER A 23 -24.36 75.59 51.27
CA SER A 23 -25.02 74.39 50.73
C SER A 23 -24.95 74.32 49.20
N CYS A 24 -25.10 75.44 48.48
CA CYS A 24 -24.92 75.50 47.03
C CYS A 24 -23.46 75.40 46.62
N ASN A 25 -22.51 75.99 47.35
CA ASN A 25 -21.08 75.85 47.06
C ASN A 25 -20.58 74.44 47.43
N TYR A 26 -21.15 73.81 48.47
CA TYR A 26 -20.97 72.39 48.74
C TYR A 26 -21.55 71.56 47.60
N ILE A 27 -22.80 71.74 47.14
CA ILE A 27 -23.38 70.98 46.02
C ILE A 27 -22.66 71.22 44.67
N MET A 28 -22.18 72.45 44.39
CA MET A 28 -21.43 72.80 43.18
C MET A 28 -20.03 72.18 43.17
N THR A 29 -19.31 72.19 44.29
CA THR A 29 -18.04 71.45 44.43
C THR A 29 -18.26 69.94 44.49
N TYR A 30 -19.40 69.49 45.05
CA TYR A 30 -19.80 68.10 45.15
C TYR A 30 -20.14 67.51 43.78
N GLY A 31 -20.78 68.24 42.86
CA GLY A 31 -21.01 67.82 41.48
C GLY A 31 -19.75 67.84 40.61
N GLY A 32 -18.85 68.80 40.83
CA GLY A 32 -17.59 68.93 40.10
C GLY A 32 -16.68 67.69 40.20
N THR A 33 -16.64 67.04 41.36
CA THR A 33 -15.87 65.80 41.56
C THR A 33 -16.45 64.63 40.74
N PHE A 34 -17.78 64.46 40.69
CA PHE A 34 -18.39 63.37 39.92
C PHE A 34 -18.35 63.64 38.40
N SER A 35 -18.49 64.89 37.96
CA SER A 35 -18.28 65.24 36.54
C SER A 35 -16.83 65.03 36.11
N SER A 36 -15.86 65.36 36.99
CA SER A 36 -14.45 65.05 36.75
C SER A 36 -14.21 63.54 36.72
N LEU A 37 -14.81 62.76 37.63
CA LEU A 37 -14.70 61.30 37.63
C LEU A 37 -15.27 60.70 36.34
N ALA A 38 -16.47 61.11 35.93
CA ALA A 38 -17.09 60.65 34.69
C ALA A 38 -16.24 60.98 33.45
N SER A 39 -15.70 62.19 33.37
CA SER A 39 -14.79 62.59 32.28
C SER A 39 -13.49 61.79 32.27
N GLU A 40 -12.89 61.53 33.43
CA GLU A 40 -11.62 60.83 33.54
C GLU A 40 -11.76 59.33 33.24
N VAL A 41 -12.87 58.72 33.69
CA VAL A 41 -13.26 57.34 33.35
C VAL A 41 -13.52 57.20 31.85
N GLY A 42 -14.21 58.16 31.23
CA GLY A 42 -14.43 58.16 29.78
C GLY A 42 -13.11 58.14 28.98
N GLN A 43 -12.17 59.02 29.34
CA GLN A 43 -10.84 59.04 28.71
C GLN A 43 -10.01 57.77 28.98
N LEU A 44 -10.15 57.15 30.16
CA LEU A 44 -9.49 55.88 30.46
C LEU A 44 -10.11 54.73 29.66
N LYS A 45 -11.44 54.71 29.49
CA LYS A 45 -12.18 53.77 28.62
C LYS A 45 -11.72 53.85 27.17
N ASP A 46 -11.54 55.07 26.64
CA ASP A 46 -11.03 55.28 25.28
C ASP A 46 -9.62 54.70 25.11
N LYS A 47 -8.69 55.05 26.02
CA LYS A 47 -7.32 54.50 26.03
C LYS A 47 -7.30 52.97 26.18
N SER A 48 -8.13 52.42 27.06
CA SER A 48 -8.26 50.97 27.26
C SER A 48 -8.75 50.27 26.00
N SER A 49 -9.71 50.87 25.31
CA SER A 49 -10.22 50.36 24.03
C SER A 49 -9.14 50.35 22.93
N ASP A 50 -8.28 51.36 22.89
CA ASP A 50 -7.13 51.40 21.98
C ASP A 50 -6.09 50.32 22.29
N VAL A 51 -5.71 50.17 23.56
CA VAL A 51 -4.79 49.12 24.01
C VAL A 51 -5.38 47.74 23.72
N LYS A 52 -6.67 47.54 23.99
CA LYS A 52 -7.38 46.29 23.71
C LYS A 52 -7.40 45.97 22.22
N ARG A 53 -7.69 46.94 21.35
CA ARG A 53 -7.58 46.76 19.88
C ARG A 53 -6.16 46.43 19.44
N GLY A 54 -5.14 47.07 20.04
CA GLY A 54 -3.74 46.78 19.78
C GLY A 54 -3.34 45.36 20.19
N VAL A 55 -3.79 44.90 21.36
CA VAL A 55 -3.61 43.52 21.84
C VAL A 55 -4.34 42.53 20.94
N GLU A 56 -5.58 42.82 20.54
CA GLU A 56 -6.35 41.99 19.60
C GLU A 56 -5.69 41.94 18.21
N ALA A 57 -5.12 43.04 17.72
CA ALA A 57 -4.33 43.07 16.49
C ALA A 57 -3.06 42.21 16.62
N ALA A 58 -2.27 42.40 17.67
CA ALA A 58 -1.06 41.59 17.90
C ALA A 58 -1.39 40.10 18.08
N THR A 59 -2.50 39.78 18.74
CA THR A 59 -2.99 38.40 18.89
C THR A 59 -3.47 37.81 17.57
N ARG A 60 -4.07 38.63 16.68
CA ARG A 60 -4.40 38.24 15.29
C ARG A 60 -3.15 37.97 14.45
N ASP A 61 -2.04 38.61 14.79
CA ASP A 61 -0.72 38.42 14.18
C ASP A 61 0.09 37.31 14.88
N GLY A 62 -0.51 36.58 15.82
CA GLY A 62 0.10 35.41 16.45
C GLY A 62 1.01 35.71 17.64
N MET A 63 1.05 36.94 18.14
CA MET A 63 1.85 37.33 19.31
C MET A 63 1.13 37.05 20.63
N THR A 64 1.91 36.98 21.72
CA THR A 64 1.38 36.73 23.08
C THR A 64 1.31 38.05 23.86
N PRO A 65 0.14 38.46 24.39
CA PRO A 65 0.01 39.69 25.17
C PRO A 65 0.88 39.68 26.43
N ARG A 66 1.49 40.82 26.78
CA ARG A 66 2.30 40.93 28.00
C ARG A 66 1.43 40.86 29.26
N SER A 67 1.97 40.24 30.32
CA SER A 67 1.28 40.15 31.61
C SER A 67 0.98 41.51 32.23
N GLU A 68 1.88 42.48 32.07
CA GLU A 68 1.70 43.87 32.54
C GLU A 68 0.53 44.56 31.84
N VAL A 69 0.35 44.34 30.53
CA VAL A 69 -0.75 44.91 29.73
C VAL A 69 -2.08 44.28 30.13
N LEU A 70 -2.11 42.96 30.34
CA LEU A 70 -3.31 42.25 30.82
C LEU A 70 -3.70 42.67 32.25
N GLY A 71 -2.71 42.80 33.14
CA GLY A 71 -2.93 43.29 34.51
C GLY A 71 -3.45 44.73 34.54
N TRP A 72 -2.93 45.60 33.66
CA TRP A 72 -3.44 46.95 33.50
C TRP A 72 -4.89 46.97 32.97
N LEU A 73 -5.21 46.19 31.92
CA LEU A 73 -6.58 46.09 31.41
C LEU A 73 -7.57 45.58 32.47
N SER A 74 -7.17 44.61 33.29
CA SER A 74 -7.98 44.13 34.43
C SER A 74 -8.20 45.24 35.45
N SER A 75 -7.15 45.98 35.80
CA SER A 75 -7.23 47.08 36.76
C SER A 75 -8.14 48.21 36.26
N VAL A 76 -8.14 48.48 34.96
CA VAL A 76 -9.08 49.42 34.33
C VAL A 76 -10.50 48.93 34.45
N GLN A 77 -10.76 47.65 34.15
CA GLN A 77 -12.10 47.07 34.23
C GLN A 77 -12.67 47.12 35.66
N ASP A 78 -11.83 46.87 36.67
CA ASP A 78 -12.21 47.00 38.08
C ASP A 78 -12.56 48.46 38.44
N MET A 79 -11.76 49.42 37.97
CA MET A 79 -12.01 50.85 38.20
C MET A 79 -13.24 51.37 37.44
N GLU A 80 -13.55 50.83 36.26
CA GLU A 80 -14.79 51.12 35.54
C GLU A 80 -16.01 50.65 36.35
N GLY A 81 -15.99 49.42 36.87
CA GLY A 81 -17.05 48.89 37.73
C GLY A 81 -17.22 49.68 39.03
N GLU A 82 -16.11 50.11 39.63
CA GLU A 82 -16.10 50.95 40.82
C GLU A 82 -16.68 52.35 40.55
N ALA A 83 -16.30 52.99 39.44
CA ALA A 83 -16.85 54.27 39.02
C ALA A 83 -18.36 54.20 38.73
N GLU A 84 -18.82 53.15 38.04
CA GLU A 84 -20.26 52.92 37.78
C GLU A 84 -21.04 52.69 39.08
N SER A 85 -20.45 52.00 40.06
CA SER A 85 -21.02 51.83 41.40
C SER A 85 -21.17 53.15 42.14
N ILE A 86 -20.15 54.01 42.08
CA ILE A 86 -20.13 55.35 42.67
C ILE A 86 -21.18 56.25 41.99
N GLU A 87 -21.23 56.26 40.66
CA GLU A 87 -22.17 57.04 39.87
C GLU A 87 -23.63 56.62 40.14
N ARG A 88 -23.90 55.31 40.21
CA ARG A 88 -25.25 54.79 40.54
C ARG A 88 -25.70 55.25 41.92
N LYS A 89 -24.82 55.20 42.92
CA LYS A 89 -25.09 55.68 44.29
C LYS A 89 -25.27 57.19 44.35
N TYR A 90 -24.53 57.94 43.54
CA TYR A 90 -24.66 59.39 43.41
C TYR A 90 -26.01 59.77 42.79
N ASN A 91 -26.38 59.15 41.66
CA ASN A 91 -27.64 59.38 40.95
C ASN A 91 -28.87 58.97 41.79
N GLN A 92 -28.78 57.89 42.56
CA GLN A 92 -29.82 57.51 43.54
C GLN A 92 -30.02 58.59 44.62
N LYS A 93 -28.92 59.17 45.13
CA LYS A 93 -28.98 60.23 46.14
C LYS A 93 -29.49 61.56 45.58
N ILE A 94 -29.14 61.91 44.35
CA ILE A 94 -29.67 63.11 43.67
C ILE A 94 -31.17 62.98 43.42
N LYS A 95 -31.65 61.83 42.96
CA LYS A 95 -33.10 61.60 42.76
C LYS A 95 -33.91 61.68 44.06
N CYS A 96 -33.29 61.46 45.22
CA CYS A 96 -33.95 61.55 46.54
C CYS A 96 -33.91 62.95 47.18
N LEU A 97 -33.38 63.97 46.49
CA LEU A 97 -33.31 65.36 47.00
C LEU A 97 -34.69 66.01 47.27
N CYS A 98 -35.79 65.38 46.87
CA CYS A 98 -37.15 65.90 47.08
C CYS A 98 -37.81 65.45 48.40
N SER A 99 -37.14 64.73 49.32
CA SER A 99 -37.86 64.21 50.51
C SER A 99 -37.16 64.13 51.88
N PHE A 100 -35.82 64.25 52.05
CA PHE A 100 -35.21 64.28 53.40
C PHE A 100 -33.82 64.95 53.38
N PRO A 101 -33.28 65.48 54.51
CA PRO A 101 -31.99 66.15 54.54
C PRO A 101 -30.85 65.14 54.28
N LEU A 102 -29.93 65.53 53.39
CA LEU A 102 -28.72 64.79 53.06
C LEU A 102 -27.97 64.38 54.34
N ASN A 103 -27.81 63.07 54.58
CA ASN A 103 -26.89 62.58 55.60
C ASN A 103 -25.45 62.89 55.16
N VAL A 104 -24.92 64.02 55.67
CA VAL A 104 -23.62 64.62 55.33
C VAL A 104 -22.47 63.61 55.45
N CYS A 105 -22.50 62.72 56.45
CA CYS A 105 -21.46 61.70 56.62
C CYS A 105 -21.45 60.67 55.48
N SER A 106 -22.63 60.28 54.99
CA SER A 106 -22.74 59.33 53.87
C SER A 106 -22.36 59.95 52.52
N ALA A 107 -22.56 61.27 52.38
CA ALA A 107 -22.16 62.06 51.23
C ALA A 107 -20.65 62.27 51.21
N TYR A 108 -20.08 62.67 52.35
CA TYR A 108 -18.65 62.80 52.56
C TYR A 108 -17.89 61.49 52.26
N ARG A 109 -18.38 60.33 52.74
CA ARG A 109 -17.80 59.01 52.41
C ARG A 109 -17.84 58.68 50.92
N LEU A 110 -18.94 59.03 50.23
CA LEU A 110 -19.07 58.77 48.79
C LEU A 110 -18.15 59.69 47.98
N ARG A 111 -18.00 60.95 48.40
CA ARG A 111 -17.04 61.89 47.81
C ARG A 111 -15.59 61.43 48.01
N ASN A 112 -15.19 61.04 49.22
CA ASN A 112 -13.84 60.53 49.46
C ASN A 112 -13.54 59.27 48.63
N ARG A 113 -14.55 58.41 48.45
CA ARG A 113 -14.46 57.24 47.57
C ARG A 113 -14.31 57.64 46.09
N ALA A 114 -15.03 58.66 45.63
CA ALA A 114 -14.88 59.23 44.29
C ALA A 114 -13.53 59.91 44.09
N GLU A 115 -13.01 60.65 45.07
CA GLU A 115 -11.69 61.29 45.04
C GLU A 115 -10.56 60.25 45.05
N ALA A 116 -10.69 59.19 45.85
CA ALA A 116 -9.76 58.06 45.84
C ALA A 116 -9.76 57.34 44.48
N ALA A 117 -10.95 57.05 43.93
CA ALA A 117 -11.07 56.45 42.60
C ALA A 117 -10.48 57.35 41.50
N LEU A 118 -10.73 58.67 41.57
CA LEU A 118 -10.15 59.67 40.67
C LEU A 118 -8.62 59.67 40.71
N ALA A 119 -8.03 59.57 41.90
CA ALA A 119 -6.57 59.51 42.06
C ALA A 119 -6.00 58.24 41.40
N THR A 120 -6.59 57.08 41.65
CA THR A 120 -6.17 55.81 41.03
C THR A 120 -6.37 55.80 39.52
N ILE A 121 -7.46 56.36 39.00
CA ILE A 121 -7.70 56.50 37.56
C ILE A 121 -6.64 57.39 36.90
N ARG A 122 -6.27 58.50 37.53
CA ARG A 122 -5.22 59.38 37.02
C ARG A 122 -3.85 58.70 36.99
N GLU A 123 -3.54 57.93 38.01
CA GLU A 123 -2.33 57.10 38.06
C GLU A 123 -2.32 56.04 36.95
N LEU A 124 -3.42 55.29 36.79
CA LEU A 124 -3.58 54.31 35.70
C LEU A 124 -3.45 54.97 34.32
N LYS A 125 -3.99 56.18 34.13
CA LYS A 125 -3.88 56.94 32.86
C LYS A 125 -2.47 57.39 32.54
N GLN A 126 -1.65 57.68 33.55
CA GLN A 126 -0.24 58.05 33.41
C GLN A 126 0.64 56.83 33.17
N SER A 127 0.24 55.66 33.68
CA SER A 127 0.97 54.39 33.43
C SER A 127 0.82 53.83 32.00
N VAL A 128 0.04 54.47 31.12
CA VAL A 128 -0.20 54.03 29.72
C VAL A 128 0.89 54.50 28.79
N GLU A 129 2.10 53.95 28.92
CA GLU A 129 3.18 54.09 27.94
C GLU A 129 3.81 52.73 27.65
N PHE A 130 3.02 51.83 27.08
CA PHE A 130 3.53 50.54 26.61
C PHE A 130 4.28 50.73 25.27
N THR A 131 5.60 50.60 25.29
CA THR A 131 6.42 50.58 24.06
C THR A 131 6.20 49.32 23.22
N LYS A 132 5.73 48.23 23.85
CA LYS A 132 5.40 46.96 23.19
C LYS A 132 4.23 46.27 23.89
N LEU A 133 3.17 45.94 23.14
CA LEU A 133 1.93 45.38 23.69
C LEU A 133 1.93 43.84 23.81
N ALA A 134 2.76 43.17 23.02
CA ALA A 134 2.83 41.72 22.95
C ALA A 134 4.26 41.28 22.60
N ASP A 135 4.64 40.07 23.00
CA ASP A 135 5.90 39.45 22.64
C ASP A 135 5.73 38.37 21.58
N ASN A 136 6.82 38.07 20.87
CA ASN A 136 6.88 36.95 19.93
C ASN A 136 6.61 35.65 20.69
N LEU A 137 6.09 34.64 19.99
CA LEU A 137 5.84 33.32 20.56
C LEU A 137 7.12 32.78 21.20
N ASN A 138 7.05 32.44 22.50
CA ASN A 138 8.14 31.76 23.19
C ASN A 138 8.10 30.27 22.83
N LEU A 139 8.62 29.94 21.65
CA LEU A 139 8.59 28.59 21.11
C LEU A 139 9.70 27.74 21.72
N ILE A 140 9.32 26.63 22.33
CA ILE A 140 10.26 25.55 22.63
C ILE A 140 10.69 24.96 21.28
N ARG A 141 11.98 25.01 20.96
CA ARG A 141 12.52 24.57 19.67
C ARG A 141 12.11 23.14 19.32
N SER A 142 12.30 22.20 20.23
CA SER A 142 11.86 20.81 20.08
C SER A 142 11.47 20.21 21.42
N ILE A 143 10.50 19.29 21.41
CA ILE A 143 10.13 18.49 22.57
C ILE A 143 10.81 17.14 22.42
N LYS A 144 11.61 16.72 23.41
CA LYS A 144 12.28 15.41 23.37
C LYS A 144 11.24 14.29 23.43
N MET A 145 11.34 13.35 22.49
CA MET A 145 10.48 12.18 22.41
C MET A 145 11.12 10.99 23.14
N PRO A 146 10.34 10.13 23.80
CA PRO A 146 10.85 8.87 24.35
C PRO A 146 11.42 7.99 23.23
N THR A 147 12.72 7.67 23.32
CA THR A 147 13.43 6.83 22.36
C THR A 147 14.23 5.74 23.06
N ASN A 148 14.21 4.54 22.50
CA ASN A 148 15.14 3.47 22.85
C ASN A 148 16.39 3.56 21.98
N LYS A 149 17.47 2.90 22.39
CA LYS A 149 18.68 2.78 21.57
C LYS A 149 18.33 2.11 20.22
N THR A 150 18.51 2.84 19.12
CA THR A 150 18.33 2.31 17.77
C THR A 150 19.54 1.49 17.34
N ILE A 151 19.32 0.37 16.65
CA ILE A 151 20.39 -0.50 16.14
C ILE A 151 20.15 -0.72 14.65
N GLY A 152 21.21 -0.57 13.83
CA GLY A 152 21.16 -0.87 12.40
C GLY A 152 20.39 0.13 11.55
N MET A 153 20.10 1.32 12.08
CA MET A 153 19.37 2.39 11.37
C MET A 153 20.29 3.55 10.94
N ASP A 154 21.59 3.47 11.22
CA ASP A 154 22.51 4.60 11.07
C ASP A 154 22.64 5.07 9.62
N LYS A 155 22.72 4.15 8.65
CA LYS A 155 22.75 4.49 7.21
C LYS A 155 21.53 5.32 6.79
N VAL A 156 20.33 4.88 7.16
CA VAL A 156 19.06 5.56 6.82
C VAL A 156 18.94 6.89 7.56
N PHE A 157 19.42 6.94 8.80
CA PHE A 157 19.45 8.17 9.59
C PHE A 157 20.39 9.22 8.98
N GLU A 158 21.59 8.84 8.58
CA GLU A 158 22.55 9.72 7.89
C GLU A 158 22.02 10.18 6.52
N GLU A 159 21.33 9.31 5.80
CA GLU A 159 20.63 9.68 4.56
C GLU A 159 19.53 10.72 4.83
N LEU A 160 18.70 10.51 5.84
CA LEU A 160 17.66 11.47 6.23
C LEU A 160 18.27 12.81 6.65
N LEU A 161 19.34 12.80 7.43
CA LEU A 161 20.06 14.02 7.85
C LEU A 161 20.59 14.82 6.65
N ARG A 162 21.17 14.14 5.65
CA ARG A 162 21.65 14.81 4.43
C ARG A 162 20.51 15.49 3.69
N HIS A 163 19.41 14.79 3.41
CA HIS A 163 18.26 15.37 2.71
C HIS A 163 17.56 16.46 3.54
N ALA A 164 17.54 16.31 4.86
CA ALA A 164 16.97 17.32 5.75
C ALA A 164 17.79 18.63 5.77
N LYS A 165 19.09 18.58 5.50
CA LYS A 165 19.96 19.76 5.36
C LYS A 165 19.95 20.40 3.97
N ASP A 166 19.39 19.71 2.97
CA ASP A 166 19.31 20.21 1.60
C ASP A 166 18.13 21.19 1.45
N ASP A 167 18.41 22.48 1.27
CA ASP A 167 17.38 23.52 1.14
C ASP A 167 16.58 23.45 -0.17
N SER A 168 17.02 22.64 -1.15
CA SER A 168 16.24 22.34 -2.35
C SER A 168 15.10 21.37 -2.11
N LEU A 169 15.11 20.65 -0.97
CA LEU A 169 14.09 19.69 -0.60
C LEU A 169 13.16 20.26 0.48
N SER A 170 11.87 20.28 0.20
CA SER A 170 10.80 20.74 1.08
C SER A 170 9.97 19.59 1.65
N VAL A 171 9.78 18.49 0.90
CA VAL A 171 8.95 17.35 1.31
C VAL A 171 9.72 16.03 1.16
N ILE A 172 9.93 15.34 2.28
CA ILE A 172 10.67 14.07 2.36
C ILE A 172 9.74 12.99 2.93
N GLY A 173 9.57 11.89 2.21
CA GLY A 173 8.72 10.76 2.60
C GLY A 173 9.56 9.55 2.99
N ILE A 174 9.24 8.93 4.12
CA ILE A 174 9.88 7.68 4.58
C ILE A 174 8.83 6.57 4.56
N HIS A 175 9.01 5.55 3.73
CA HIS A 175 8.04 4.46 3.60
C HIS A 175 8.63 3.08 3.89
N GLY A 176 7.77 2.12 4.22
CA GLY A 176 8.18 0.73 4.43
C GLY A 176 7.16 -0.07 5.25
N MET A 177 7.43 -1.35 5.43
CA MET A 177 6.54 -2.30 6.12
C MET A 177 6.23 -1.87 7.57
N GLY A 178 5.05 -2.26 8.09
CA GLY A 178 4.69 -2.08 9.49
C GLY A 178 5.71 -2.75 10.43
N GLY A 179 6.14 -2.08 11.50
CA GLY A 179 7.11 -2.64 12.46
C GLY A 179 8.60 -2.56 12.04
N VAL A 180 8.91 -1.95 10.89
CA VAL A 180 10.30 -1.77 10.41
C VAL A 180 11.10 -0.70 11.19
N GLY A 181 10.43 0.15 11.98
CA GLY A 181 11.09 1.14 12.84
C GLY A 181 11.00 2.60 12.39
N LYS A 182 10.13 2.94 11.43
CA LYS A 182 9.93 4.32 10.94
C LYS A 182 9.67 5.33 12.05
N THR A 183 8.73 5.04 12.97
CA THR A 183 8.45 5.88 14.14
C THR A 183 9.69 6.07 15.03
N ALA A 184 10.49 5.01 15.23
CA ALA A 184 11.71 5.10 16.02
C ALA A 184 12.77 5.99 15.34
N LEU A 185 12.90 5.89 14.01
CA LEU A 185 13.77 6.75 13.21
C LEU A 185 13.33 8.22 13.31
N LEU A 186 12.03 8.50 13.13
CA LEU A 186 11.51 9.87 13.17
C LEU A 186 11.64 10.49 14.57
N ARG A 187 11.45 9.70 15.65
CA ARG A 187 11.67 10.15 17.02
C ARG A 187 13.16 10.40 17.32
N ARG A 188 14.09 9.57 16.81
CA ARG A 188 15.53 9.82 16.90
C ARG A 188 15.89 11.12 16.19
N PHE A 189 15.38 11.31 14.97
CA PHE A 189 15.58 12.54 14.20
C PHE A 189 15.07 13.78 14.94
N ASN A 190 13.87 13.73 15.52
CA ASN A 190 13.34 14.83 16.33
C ASN A 190 14.24 15.20 17.52
N ASN A 191 14.91 14.22 18.12
CA ASN A 191 15.76 14.45 19.29
C ASN A 191 17.15 14.99 18.94
N ASP A 192 17.72 14.53 17.83
CA ASP A 192 19.11 14.78 17.46
C ASP A 192 19.26 15.94 16.45
N PHE A 193 18.32 16.11 15.53
CA PHE A 193 18.40 17.14 14.47
C PHE A 193 18.26 18.60 14.93
N PRO A 194 17.51 18.95 16.01
CA PRO A 194 17.32 20.34 16.41
C PRO A 194 18.60 21.12 16.71
N SER A 195 19.73 20.46 17.03
CA SER A 195 21.04 21.12 17.20
C SER A 195 21.75 21.43 15.89
N GLU A 196 21.32 20.84 14.77
CA GLU A 196 22.00 20.93 13.47
C GLU A 196 21.22 21.77 12.43
N THR A 197 20.07 22.32 12.83
CA THR A 197 19.21 23.14 11.97
C THR A 197 19.16 24.59 12.45
N GLU A 198 18.76 25.50 11.57
CA GLU A 198 18.42 26.88 11.88
C GLU A 198 16.91 27.10 12.06
N ALA A 199 16.10 26.03 12.02
CA ALA A 199 14.66 26.14 12.21
C ALA A 199 14.32 26.73 13.60
N ASP A 200 13.31 27.59 13.63
CA ASP A 200 12.71 28.18 14.83
C ASP A 200 12.03 27.10 15.67
N VAL A 201 11.36 26.15 15.02
CA VAL A 201 10.62 25.08 15.71
C VAL A 201 10.56 23.78 14.90
N VAL A 202 10.68 22.65 15.61
CA VAL A 202 10.44 21.29 15.12
C VAL A 202 9.16 20.77 15.77
N ILE A 203 8.18 20.42 14.94
CA ILE A 203 6.84 20.00 15.34
C ILE A 203 6.67 18.53 15.01
N PHE A 204 6.45 17.69 16.02
CA PHE A 204 6.18 16.26 15.83
C PHE A 204 4.69 15.98 16.05
N LEU A 205 4.04 15.38 15.06
CA LEU A 205 2.65 14.94 15.12
C LEU A 205 2.55 13.43 14.88
N GLU A 206 1.95 12.71 15.83
CA GLU A 206 1.63 11.29 15.68
C GLU A 206 0.18 11.16 15.20
N LEU A 207 -0.01 10.68 13.97
CA LEU A 207 -1.35 10.59 13.38
C LEU A 207 -1.97 9.21 13.65
N SER A 208 -3.22 9.22 14.08
CA SER A 208 -4.03 8.01 14.10
C SER A 208 -4.34 7.56 12.67
N ILE A 209 -4.73 6.29 12.50
CA ILE A 209 -5.01 5.72 11.17
C ILE A 209 -6.17 6.47 10.49
N ASP A 210 -7.15 6.91 11.27
CA ASP A 210 -8.33 7.67 10.85
C ASP A 210 -8.34 9.06 11.50
N TYR A 211 -7.23 9.79 11.36
CA TYR A 211 -7.07 11.09 12.00
C TYR A 211 -8.16 12.07 11.56
N LYS A 212 -8.64 12.87 12.51
CA LYS A 212 -9.58 13.95 12.20
C LYS A 212 -8.83 15.25 11.99
N LEU A 213 -9.30 16.07 11.03
CA LEU A 213 -8.73 17.40 10.77
C LEU A 213 -8.58 18.23 12.05
N GLU A 214 -9.59 18.19 12.91
CA GLU A 214 -9.61 18.90 14.18
C GLU A 214 -8.49 18.46 15.13
N GLU A 215 -8.16 17.16 15.18
CA GLU A 215 -7.08 16.62 16.02
C GLU A 215 -5.71 17.13 15.55
N VAL A 216 -5.51 17.22 14.23
CA VAL A 216 -4.30 17.77 13.63
C VAL A 216 -4.17 19.26 13.95
N GLN A 217 -5.23 20.04 13.71
CA GLN A 217 -5.22 21.47 14.03
C GLN A 217 -4.98 21.71 15.52
N LYS A 218 -5.65 20.95 16.40
CA LYS A 218 -5.48 21.08 17.85
C LYS A 218 -4.05 20.81 18.29
N SER A 219 -3.44 19.73 17.78
CA SER A 219 -2.04 19.40 18.08
C SER A 219 -1.07 20.49 17.62
N LEU A 220 -1.33 21.14 16.47
CA LEU A 220 -0.55 22.28 16.01
C LEU A 220 -0.74 23.51 16.91
N PHE A 221 -1.98 23.81 17.31
CA PHE A 221 -2.27 24.90 18.25
C PHE A 221 -1.54 24.70 19.57
N ASP A 222 -1.63 23.51 20.17
CA ASP A 222 -0.96 23.16 21.42
C ASP A 222 0.56 23.31 21.27
N ARG A 223 1.13 22.81 20.16
CA ARG A 223 2.57 22.87 19.92
C ARG A 223 3.11 24.29 19.74
N LEU A 224 2.31 25.17 19.13
CA LEU A 224 2.62 26.58 18.92
C LEU A 224 2.19 27.46 20.09
N SER A 225 1.66 26.89 21.18
CA SER A 225 1.13 27.62 22.33
C SER A 225 0.03 28.63 21.97
N LEU A 226 -0.79 28.30 20.97
CA LEU A 226 -1.93 29.12 20.52
C LEU A 226 -3.20 28.73 21.28
N THR A 227 -4.03 29.72 21.62
CA THR A 227 -5.32 29.46 22.27
C THR A 227 -6.30 28.76 21.33
N TRP A 228 -6.75 27.57 21.74
CA TRP A 228 -7.82 26.81 21.09
C TRP A 228 -9.20 27.36 21.48
N LYS A 229 -10.14 27.39 20.53
CA LYS A 229 -11.53 27.82 20.75
C LYS A 229 -12.48 26.91 19.96
N ASP A 230 -13.37 26.20 20.66
CA ASP A 230 -14.25 25.20 20.05
C ASP A 230 -15.31 25.82 19.13
N GLU A 231 -15.80 27.01 19.45
CA GLU A 231 -16.85 27.73 18.70
C GLU A 231 -16.40 28.22 17.30
N VAL A 232 -15.11 28.15 17.01
CA VAL A 232 -14.50 28.69 15.79
C VAL A 232 -14.44 27.62 14.69
N THR A 233 -14.72 28.00 13.43
CA THR A 233 -14.73 27.05 12.31
C THR A 233 -13.33 26.50 12.00
N HIS A 234 -13.25 25.31 11.38
CA HIS A 234 -11.97 24.74 10.94
C HIS A 234 -11.20 25.66 9.98
N ARG A 235 -11.90 26.48 9.18
CA ARG A 235 -11.30 27.44 8.25
C ARG A 235 -10.65 28.62 8.96
N ASP A 236 -11.28 29.13 10.01
CA ASP A 236 -10.73 30.20 10.83
C ASP A 236 -9.49 29.72 11.60
N ARG A 237 -9.54 28.48 12.12
CA ARG A 237 -8.39 27.81 12.73
C ARG A 237 -7.23 27.65 11.74
N ALA A 238 -7.53 27.21 10.51
CA ALA A 238 -6.55 27.10 9.43
C ALA A 238 -5.94 28.45 9.07
N THR A 239 -6.76 29.50 8.99
CA THR A 239 -6.30 30.87 8.69
C THR A 239 -5.32 31.37 9.77
N LYS A 240 -5.62 31.10 11.04
CA LYS A 240 -4.74 31.48 12.15
C LYS A 240 -3.42 30.70 12.11
N LEU A 241 -3.47 29.39 11.89
CA LEU A 241 -2.27 28.55 11.72
C LEU A 241 -1.43 29.04 10.55
N PHE A 242 -2.04 29.32 9.41
CA PHE A 242 -1.35 29.76 8.21
C PHE A 242 -0.59 31.06 8.44
N ARG A 243 -1.22 32.04 9.11
CA ARG A 243 -0.56 33.32 9.45
C ARG A 243 0.67 33.10 10.32
N VAL A 244 0.53 32.32 11.39
CA VAL A 244 1.65 32.06 12.33
C VAL A 244 2.76 31.29 11.63
N LEU A 245 2.45 30.15 11.01
CA LEU A 245 3.43 29.28 10.35
C LEU A 245 4.15 29.98 9.18
N SER A 246 3.50 30.91 8.49
CA SER A 246 4.14 31.68 7.41
C SER A 246 5.25 32.62 7.90
N THR A 247 5.28 32.95 9.19
CA THR A 247 6.32 33.79 9.79
C THR A 247 7.53 33.00 10.29
N LEU A 248 7.43 31.67 10.39
CA LEU A 248 8.41 30.79 11.01
C LEU A 248 9.19 29.97 9.98
N LYS A 249 10.46 29.68 10.27
CA LYS A 249 11.23 28.59 9.67
C LYS A 249 10.97 27.34 10.51
N PHE A 250 10.19 26.39 10.03
CA PHE A 250 9.80 25.21 10.82
C PHE A 250 9.98 23.88 10.09
N ILE A 251 10.08 22.82 10.88
CA ILE A 251 10.10 21.44 10.40
C ILE A 251 8.90 20.71 10.99
N LEU A 252 8.09 20.12 10.12
CA LEU A 252 6.93 19.33 10.49
C LEU A 252 7.21 17.85 10.27
N LEU A 253 7.25 17.11 11.37
CA LEU A 253 7.43 15.65 11.40
C LEU A 253 6.05 15.00 11.55
N LEU A 254 5.58 14.28 10.54
CA LEU A 254 4.29 13.57 10.57
C LEU A 254 4.53 12.06 10.64
N ASP A 255 4.15 11.42 11.74
CA ASP A 255 4.29 9.97 11.89
C ASP A 255 2.98 9.24 11.53
N ASN A 256 3.11 8.09 10.87
CA ASN A 256 2.02 7.17 10.53
C ASN A 256 0.94 7.77 9.61
N LEU A 257 1.36 8.43 8.52
CA LEU A 257 0.46 8.96 7.50
C LEU A 257 -0.08 7.86 6.58
N TRP A 258 -1.40 7.66 6.57
CA TRP A 258 -2.09 6.68 5.72
C TRP A 258 -2.81 7.31 4.52
N GLU A 259 -3.27 8.55 4.67
CA GLU A 259 -3.93 9.32 3.61
C GLU A 259 -3.25 10.70 3.48
N PRO A 260 -3.15 11.26 2.27
CA PRO A 260 -2.48 12.54 2.04
C PRO A 260 -3.07 13.67 2.88
N LEU A 261 -2.20 14.42 3.58
CA LEU A 261 -2.60 15.57 4.37
C LEU A 261 -2.78 16.80 3.48
N ASN A 262 -3.98 17.36 3.44
CA ASN A 262 -4.21 18.61 2.71
C ASN A 262 -3.69 19.82 3.52
N TYR A 263 -2.53 20.34 3.13
CA TYR A 263 -1.86 21.46 3.81
C TYR A 263 -2.76 22.70 3.96
N GLN A 264 -3.47 23.08 2.90
CA GLN A 264 -4.30 24.30 2.89
C GLN A 264 -5.48 24.19 3.84
N VAL A 265 -6.11 23.01 3.91
CA VAL A 265 -7.26 22.75 4.80
C VAL A 265 -6.82 22.76 6.26
N VAL A 266 -5.61 22.29 6.56
CA VAL A 266 -5.04 22.35 7.92
C VAL A 266 -4.63 23.78 8.28
N GLY A 267 -4.13 24.55 7.31
CA GLY A 267 -3.52 25.87 7.53
C GLY A 267 -1.99 25.85 7.51
N ILE A 268 -1.39 24.86 6.86
CA ILE A 268 0.06 24.76 6.66
C ILE A 268 0.42 25.46 5.33
N PRO A 269 1.41 26.36 5.32
CA PRO A 269 1.87 26.98 4.07
C PRO A 269 2.43 25.92 3.11
N LEU A 270 2.21 26.10 1.80
CA LEU A 270 2.69 25.15 0.80
C LEU A 270 4.23 25.09 0.86
N PRO A 271 4.82 23.89 0.93
CA PRO A 271 6.28 23.74 0.91
C PRO A 271 6.82 24.15 -0.47
N ALA A 272 7.80 25.06 -0.52
CA ALA A 272 8.45 25.50 -1.76
C ALA A 272 9.91 25.90 -1.51
N PRO A 273 10.87 25.51 -2.37
CA PRO A 273 12.27 25.91 -2.23
C PRO A 273 12.52 27.40 -2.53
N PRO A 274 13.48 28.08 -1.85
CA PRO A 274 14.22 27.63 -0.67
C PRO A 274 13.30 27.64 0.57
N SER A 275 13.16 26.48 1.22
CA SER A 275 11.99 26.27 2.07
C SER A 275 12.15 26.76 3.50
N LYS A 276 11.25 27.66 3.91
CA LYS A 276 10.98 27.96 5.33
C LYS A 276 10.16 26.85 6.02
N CYS A 277 9.60 25.91 5.26
CA CYS A 277 8.73 24.84 5.75
C CYS A 277 9.21 23.48 5.22
N LYS A 278 9.88 22.69 6.07
CA LYS A 278 10.29 21.33 5.70
C LYS A 278 9.34 20.30 6.30
N ILE A 279 8.77 19.45 5.47
CA ILE A 279 7.87 18.37 5.89
C ILE A 279 8.59 17.04 5.73
N ILE A 280 8.68 16.28 6.82
CA ILE A 280 9.24 14.93 6.82
C ILE A 280 8.19 14.02 7.41
N PHE A 281 7.81 12.95 6.72
CA PHE A 281 6.76 12.08 7.20
C PHE A 281 7.05 10.61 7.01
N THR A 282 6.38 9.78 7.80
CA THR A 282 6.44 8.33 7.66
C THR A 282 5.12 7.78 7.13
N SER A 283 5.18 6.82 6.22
CA SER A 283 4.02 6.09 5.72
C SER A 283 4.32 4.60 5.60
N ARG A 284 3.29 3.78 5.44
CA ARG A 284 3.43 2.35 5.12
C ARG A 284 3.36 2.08 3.63
N THR A 285 2.85 3.04 2.87
CA THR A 285 2.59 2.88 1.45
C THR A 285 3.41 3.88 0.65
N GLU A 286 3.97 3.41 -0.44
CA GLU A 286 4.64 4.28 -1.41
C GLU A 286 3.65 5.27 -2.05
N ASP A 287 2.43 4.83 -2.34
CA ASP A 287 1.37 5.67 -2.92
C ASP A 287 1.08 6.93 -2.10
N THR A 288 0.98 6.82 -0.77
CA THR A 288 0.79 8.00 0.09
C THR A 288 1.95 8.98 -0.04
N CYS A 289 3.18 8.49 -0.21
CA CYS A 289 4.33 9.36 -0.45
C CYS A 289 4.23 10.07 -1.80
N SER A 290 3.84 9.36 -2.85
CA SER A 290 3.63 9.94 -4.19
C SER A 290 2.54 11.03 -4.18
N HIS A 291 1.40 10.77 -3.54
CA HIS A 291 0.29 11.73 -3.47
C HIS A 291 0.57 12.97 -2.61
N MET A 292 1.55 12.90 -1.69
CA MET A 292 2.00 14.06 -0.89
C MET A 292 2.93 15.01 -1.65
N GLY A 293 3.26 14.70 -2.91
CA GLY A 293 4.17 15.51 -3.74
C GLY A 293 5.61 15.45 -3.25
N THR A 294 6.03 14.29 -2.76
CA THR A 294 7.36 14.09 -2.17
C THR A 294 8.47 14.25 -3.20
N GLU A 295 9.46 15.10 -2.90
CA GLU A 295 10.64 15.30 -3.77
C GLU A 295 11.70 14.21 -3.54
N LYS A 296 11.78 13.69 -2.32
CA LYS A 296 12.67 12.56 -1.98
C LYS A 296 11.97 11.51 -1.13
N MET A 297 11.94 10.28 -1.65
CA MET A 297 11.48 9.10 -0.92
C MET A 297 12.66 8.29 -0.38
N ILE A 298 12.56 7.88 0.88
CA ILE A 298 13.51 6.98 1.56
C ILE A 298 12.75 5.70 1.92
N LYS A 299 13.15 4.59 1.31
CA LYS A 299 12.59 3.27 1.62
C LYS A 299 13.32 2.66 2.81
N MET A 300 12.59 2.38 3.88
CA MET A 300 13.12 1.72 5.07
C MET A 300 12.92 0.22 4.97
N GLU A 301 14.02 -0.52 4.82
CA GLU A 301 14.03 -1.98 4.68
C GLU A 301 14.19 -2.69 6.04
N CYS A 302 13.90 -3.99 6.07
CA CYS A 302 14.17 -4.81 7.25
C CYS A 302 15.67 -4.89 7.53
N LEU A 303 16.03 -5.16 8.79
CA LEU A 303 17.44 -5.19 9.19
C LEU A 303 18.20 -6.32 8.49
N GLU A 304 19.40 -5.99 8.03
CA GLU A 304 20.38 -6.99 7.59
C GLU A 304 20.70 -8.00 8.72
N GLN A 305 21.15 -9.20 8.35
CA GLN A 305 21.26 -10.34 9.27
C GLN A 305 22.05 -10.05 10.55
N GLU A 306 23.19 -9.35 10.46
CA GLU A 306 24.01 -9.05 11.64
C GLU A 306 23.40 -7.92 12.51
N ALA A 307 22.78 -6.91 11.91
CA ALA A 307 22.04 -5.89 12.65
C ALA A 307 20.81 -6.49 13.36
N ALA A 308 20.08 -7.38 12.68
CA ALA A 308 18.95 -8.13 13.23
C ALA A 308 19.39 -9.02 14.41
N TRP A 309 20.50 -9.74 14.27
CA TRP A 309 21.09 -10.55 15.34
C TRP A 309 21.44 -9.69 16.55
N ASN A 310 22.10 -8.56 16.35
CA ASN A 310 22.48 -7.64 17.42
C ASN A 310 21.27 -7.07 18.15
N LEU A 311 20.21 -6.68 17.42
CA LEU A 311 18.97 -6.21 18.03
C LEU A 311 18.29 -7.30 18.88
N PHE A 312 18.18 -8.52 18.33
CA PHE A 312 17.61 -9.67 19.04
C PHE A 312 18.40 -9.99 20.30
N ARG A 313 19.73 -10.13 20.18
CA ARG A 313 20.62 -10.47 21.30
C ARG A 313 20.59 -9.42 22.40
N ASN A 314 20.60 -8.12 22.05
CA ASN A 314 20.55 -7.03 23.03
C ASN A 314 19.20 -6.90 23.74
N SER A 315 18.12 -7.37 23.10
CA SER A 315 16.77 -7.36 23.68
C SER A 315 16.46 -8.63 24.48
N ALA A 316 17.26 -9.68 24.32
CA ALA A 316 17.16 -10.95 25.02
C ALA A 316 18.17 -11.01 26.21
N ARG A 317 18.14 -12.12 26.95
CA ARG A 317 19.12 -12.40 28.01
C ARG A 317 20.45 -12.89 27.42
N MET A 318 21.37 -11.95 27.20
CA MET A 318 22.70 -12.20 26.63
C MET A 318 23.50 -13.24 27.42
N ASP A 319 23.40 -13.22 28.75
CA ASP A 319 24.07 -14.16 29.65
C ASP A 319 23.76 -15.63 29.32
N VAL A 320 22.50 -15.94 29.01
CA VAL A 320 22.08 -17.31 28.65
C VAL A 320 22.58 -17.70 27.26
N ILE A 321 22.42 -16.81 26.28
CA ILE A 321 22.80 -17.07 24.89
C ILE A 321 24.32 -17.25 24.76
N ASP A 322 25.08 -16.50 25.54
CA ASP A 322 26.54 -16.53 25.44
C ASP A 322 27.15 -17.71 26.18
N ALA A 323 26.51 -18.17 27.27
CA ALA A 323 26.98 -19.28 28.09
C ALA A 323 26.89 -20.66 27.40
N ASP A 324 25.93 -20.87 26.50
CA ASP A 324 25.70 -22.16 25.84
C ASP A 324 25.72 -22.04 24.30
N LYS A 325 26.64 -22.78 23.67
CA LYS A 325 26.81 -22.81 22.21
C LYS A 325 25.58 -23.38 21.49
N ASN A 326 24.92 -24.40 22.03
CA ASN A 326 23.73 -25.01 21.43
C ASN A 326 22.55 -24.05 21.50
N ILE A 327 22.36 -23.35 22.62
CA ILE A 327 21.36 -22.28 22.73
C ILE A 327 21.66 -21.17 21.73
N ARG A 328 22.93 -20.76 21.59
CA ARG A 328 23.34 -19.73 20.61
C ARG A 328 22.99 -20.11 19.17
N ILE A 329 23.19 -21.36 18.78
CA ILE A 329 22.82 -21.86 17.45
C ILE A 329 21.30 -21.80 17.26
N LYS A 330 20.51 -22.21 18.26
CA LYS A 330 19.04 -22.13 18.17
C LYS A 330 18.52 -20.70 18.19
N ALA A 331 19.16 -19.81 18.95
CA ALA A 331 18.89 -18.38 18.90
C ALA A 331 19.17 -17.79 17.51
N ARG A 332 20.28 -18.20 16.87
CA ARG A 332 20.64 -17.87 15.49
C ARG A 332 19.58 -18.36 14.48
N ASP A 333 19.05 -19.57 14.67
CA ASP A 333 17.97 -20.07 13.82
C ASP A 333 16.66 -19.31 14.05
N LEU A 334 16.33 -19.01 15.32
CA LEU A 334 15.07 -18.37 15.71
C LEU A 334 14.95 -16.93 15.20
N HIS A 335 16.00 -16.10 15.32
CA HIS A 335 15.89 -14.71 14.85
C HIS A 335 15.78 -14.61 13.32
N LYS A 336 16.35 -15.56 12.58
CA LYS A 336 16.22 -15.60 11.10
C LYS A 336 14.77 -15.77 10.68
N GLU A 337 13.97 -16.46 11.49
CA GLU A 337 12.54 -16.62 11.23
C GLU A 337 11.76 -15.30 11.29
N CYS A 338 12.27 -14.27 11.96
CA CYS A 338 11.66 -12.93 11.97
C CYS A 338 11.90 -12.14 10.67
N GLY A 339 12.74 -12.61 9.75
CA GLY A 339 13.03 -11.93 8.48
C GLY A 339 13.70 -10.56 8.61
N GLY A 340 14.33 -10.27 9.75
CA GLY A 340 14.95 -8.97 10.01
C GLY A 340 13.97 -7.87 10.47
N LEU A 341 12.69 -8.18 10.68
CA LEU A 341 11.69 -7.22 11.14
C LEU A 341 11.92 -6.83 12.62
N PRO A 342 12.28 -5.58 12.95
CA PRO A 342 12.60 -5.15 14.31
C PRO A 342 11.50 -5.44 15.34
N ALA A 343 10.24 -5.15 15.02
CA ALA A 343 9.12 -5.42 15.92
C ALA A 343 9.02 -6.92 16.29
N ALA A 344 9.22 -7.82 15.31
CA ALA A 344 9.19 -9.26 15.56
C ALA A 344 10.40 -9.72 16.38
N LEU A 345 11.60 -9.20 16.08
CA LEU A 345 12.82 -9.52 16.81
C LEU A 345 12.72 -9.13 18.30
N ILE A 346 12.20 -7.94 18.60
CA ILE A 346 12.03 -7.46 19.98
C ILE A 346 11.00 -8.30 20.73
N VAL A 347 9.84 -8.58 20.13
CA VAL A 347 8.77 -9.39 20.76
C VAL A 347 9.26 -10.81 21.03
N LEU A 348 9.94 -11.41 20.06
CA LEU A 348 10.54 -12.74 20.22
C LEU A 348 11.61 -12.75 21.32
N ALA A 349 12.50 -11.76 21.33
CA ALA A 349 13.55 -11.65 22.36
C ALA A 349 12.95 -11.52 23.77
N GLN A 350 11.90 -10.72 23.93
CA GLN A 350 11.16 -10.59 25.20
C GLN A 350 10.50 -11.90 25.63
N ALA A 351 9.90 -12.64 24.69
CA ALA A 351 9.33 -13.96 24.97
C ALA A 351 10.38 -15.00 25.38
N MET A 352 11.61 -14.87 24.87
CA MET A 352 12.74 -15.76 25.18
C MET A 352 13.52 -15.35 26.44
N ALA A 353 13.41 -14.12 26.91
CA ALA A 353 14.13 -13.63 28.10
C ALA A 353 14.01 -14.54 29.36
N PRO A 354 12.83 -15.10 29.71
CA PRO A 354 12.71 -16.00 30.87
C PRO A 354 13.24 -17.41 30.62
N LYS A 355 13.51 -17.81 29.37
CA LYS A 355 13.88 -19.18 28.97
C LYS A 355 15.35 -19.45 29.25
N LYS A 356 15.66 -20.65 29.76
CA LYS A 356 17.01 -21.02 30.23
C LYS A 356 17.55 -22.30 29.63
N THR A 357 16.70 -23.17 29.12
CA THR A 357 17.06 -24.55 28.72
C THR A 357 17.04 -24.73 27.21
N TRP A 358 17.88 -25.61 26.67
CA TRP A 358 17.93 -25.90 25.24
C TRP A 358 16.58 -26.38 24.66
N GLU A 359 15.84 -27.17 25.42
CA GLU A 359 14.52 -27.69 25.06
C GLU A 359 13.49 -26.56 24.87
N GLU A 360 13.50 -25.54 25.74
CA GLU A 360 12.64 -24.37 25.59
C GLU A 360 12.93 -23.58 24.31
N TRP A 361 14.21 -23.43 23.94
CA TRP A 361 14.61 -22.74 22.72
C TRP A 361 14.27 -23.53 21.46
N ILE A 362 14.41 -24.86 21.48
CA ILE A 362 13.95 -25.72 20.38
C ILE A 362 12.43 -25.66 20.25
N HIS A 363 11.70 -25.75 21.36
CA HIS A 363 10.25 -25.69 21.33
C HIS A 363 9.75 -24.35 20.77
N ALA A 364 10.36 -23.23 21.19
CA ALA A 364 10.07 -21.92 20.63
C ALA A 364 10.37 -21.84 19.12
N LEU A 365 11.45 -22.49 18.64
CA LEU A 365 11.76 -22.57 17.21
C LEU A 365 10.71 -23.35 16.42
N THR A 366 10.18 -24.45 16.98
CA THR A 366 9.08 -25.19 16.37
C THR A 366 7.83 -24.31 16.27
N ILE A 367 7.42 -23.65 17.36
CA ILE A 367 6.27 -22.72 17.34
C ILE A 367 6.49 -21.60 16.32
N MET A 368 7.68 -21.02 16.26
CA MET A 368 8.01 -19.93 15.33
C MET A 368 7.99 -20.37 13.85
N LYS A 369 8.13 -21.67 13.56
CA LYS A 369 8.03 -22.19 12.19
C LYS A 369 6.59 -22.46 11.78
N ASP A 370 5.78 -23.01 12.69
CA ASP A 370 4.47 -23.58 12.36
C ASP A 370 3.30 -22.69 12.79
N THR A 371 3.36 -22.17 14.02
CA THR A 371 2.27 -21.45 14.71
C THR A 371 2.77 -20.19 15.43
N PRO A 372 3.40 -19.20 14.75
CA PRO A 372 4.06 -18.08 15.44
C PRO A 372 3.13 -17.26 16.33
N HIS A 373 1.83 -17.25 16.04
CA HIS A 373 0.79 -16.60 16.84
C HIS A 373 0.69 -17.11 18.29
N GLN A 374 1.17 -18.33 18.58
CA GLN A 374 1.19 -18.91 19.92
C GLN A 374 2.32 -18.33 20.79
N LEU A 375 3.32 -17.66 20.19
CA LEU A 375 4.36 -16.97 20.97
C LEU A 375 3.80 -15.70 21.65
N PRO A 376 4.11 -15.47 22.93
CA PRO A 376 3.66 -14.30 23.66
C PRO A 376 3.97 -12.99 22.92
N GLY A 377 2.96 -12.13 22.75
CA GLY A 377 3.08 -10.82 22.12
C GLY A 377 3.05 -10.82 20.59
N MET A 378 3.19 -11.96 19.91
CA MET A 378 3.26 -12.01 18.44
C MET A 378 1.99 -11.49 17.78
N THR A 379 0.82 -11.93 18.26
CA THR A 379 -0.49 -11.48 17.74
C THR A 379 -0.75 -10.01 18.04
N LYS A 380 -0.60 -9.62 19.31
CA LYS A 380 -0.96 -8.27 19.80
C LYS A 380 -0.03 -7.17 19.28
N THR A 381 1.24 -7.47 19.04
CA THR A 381 2.25 -6.44 18.72
C THR A 381 2.77 -6.53 17.29
N VAL A 382 2.89 -7.74 16.72
CA VAL A 382 3.44 -7.91 15.36
C VAL A 382 2.33 -8.06 14.35
N PHE A 383 1.47 -9.07 14.50
CA PHE A 383 0.43 -9.37 13.52
C PHE A 383 -0.62 -8.28 13.46
N SER A 384 -1.02 -7.69 14.58
CA SER A 384 -1.92 -6.53 14.61
C SER A 384 -1.40 -5.37 13.76
N ILE A 385 -0.11 -5.04 13.87
CA ILE A 385 0.52 -3.98 13.09
C ILE A 385 0.53 -4.36 11.61
N LEU A 386 0.95 -5.58 11.25
CA LEU A 386 1.01 -6.00 9.85
C LEU A 386 -0.38 -6.10 9.20
N LYS A 387 -1.37 -6.55 9.97
CA LYS A 387 -2.77 -6.72 9.53
C LYS A 387 -3.38 -5.41 9.07
N LEU A 388 -2.98 -4.26 9.62
CA LEU A 388 -3.50 -2.96 9.18
C LEU A 388 -3.30 -2.69 7.69
N SER A 389 -2.14 -3.08 7.13
CA SER A 389 -1.89 -2.93 5.68
C SER A 389 -2.76 -3.87 4.84
N TYR A 390 -3.07 -5.06 5.37
CA TYR A 390 -3.93 -6.04 4.71
C TYR A 390 -5.41 -5.64 4.78
N ASP A 391 -5.87 -5.13 5.92
CA ASP A 391 -7.26 -4.70 6.13
C ASP A 391 -7.62 -3.49 5.27
N ARG A 392 -6.66 -2.61 4.99
CA ARG A 392 -6.83 -1.40 4.16
C ARG A 392 -6.87 -1.67 2.65
N LEU A 393 -6.63 -2.91 2.20
CA LEU A 393 -6.83 -3.25 0.79
C LEU A 393 -8.28 -2.96 0.39
N SER A 394 -8.46 -2.27 -0.74
CA SER A 394 -9.74 -1.67 -1.14
C SER A 394 -10.82 -2.69 -1.51
N SER A 395 -10.46 -3.95 -1.76
CA SER A 395 -11.41 -5.00 -2.15
C SER A 395 -11.07 -6.35 -1.54
N ASP A 396 -12.10 -7.21 -1.43
CA ASP A 396 -11.91 -8.61 -1.04
C ASP A 396 -11.06 -9.37 -2.06
N ASN A 397 -11.15 -9.04 -3.35
CA ASN A 397 -10.30 -9.65 -4.39
C ASN A 397 -8.81 -9.38 -4.12
N LEU A 398 -8.43 -8.16 -3.72
CA LEU A 398 -7.04 -7.85 -3.35
C LEU A 398 -6.58 -8.62 -2.12
N ARG A 399 -7.47 -8.81 -1.13
CA ARG A 399 -7.18 -9.64 0.05
C ARG A 399 -7.00 -11.11 -0.33
N VAL A 400 -7.80 -11.63 -1.25
CA VAL A 400 -7.65 -12.98 -1.81
C VAL A 400 -6.32 -13.08 -2.57
N CYS A 401 -6.01 -12.12 -3.45
CA CYS A 401 -4.73 -12.02 -4.17
C CYS A 401 -3.53 -12.09 -3.23
N ALA A 402 -3.52 -11.26 -2.18
CA ALA A 402 -2.47 -11.27 -1.18
C ALA A 402 -2.36 -12.64 -0.48
N SER A 403 -3.49 -13.32 -0.25
CA SER A 403 -3.51 -14.59 0.47
C SER A 403 -2.88 -15.74 -0.32
N TYR A 404 -2.91 -15.69 -1.65
CA TYR A 404 -2.20 -16.65 -2.51
C TYR A 404 -0.69 -16.65 -2.28
N GLY A 405 -0.09 -15.48 -2.05
CA GLY A 405 1.34 -15.38 -1.74
C GLY A 405 1.73 -16.12 -0.45
N ALA A 406 0.78 -16.35 0.47
CA ALA A 406 1.04 -17.09 1.70
C ALA A 406 1.06 -18.62 1.52
N LEU A 407 0.63 -19.13 0.36
CA LEU A 407 0.69 -20.56 0.02
C LEU A 407 2.12 -21.03 -0.31
N PHE A 408 3.02 -20.11 -0.64
CA PHE A 408 4.42 -20.38 -0.96
C PHE A 408 5.29 -20.27 0.29
N LYS A 409 6.46 -20.90 0.28
CA LYS A 409 7.39 -20.93 1.42
C LYS A 409 7.85 -19.53 1.79
N LYS A 410 8.06 -19.31 3.09
CA LYS A 410 8.66 -18.07 3.60
C LYS A 410 10.00 -17.78 2.90
N GLY A 411 10.13 -16.57 2.34
CA GLY A 411 11.34 -16.13 1.65
C GLY A 411 11.59 -16.77 0.28
N SER A 412 10.66 -17.54 -0.28
CA SER A 412 10.79 -18.02 -1.66
C SER A 412 10.48 -16.90 -2.66
N TRP A 413 11.09 -16.99 -3.84
CA TRP A 413 10.64 -16.24 -5.01
C TRP A 413 9.41 -16.93 -5.59
N ILE A 414 8.42 -16.12 -5.94
CA ILE A 414 7.13 -16.54 -6.46
C ILE A 414 7.04 -15.99 -7.88
N ASP A 415 6.83 -16.89 -8.84
CA ASP A 415 6.65 -16.53 -10.24
C ASP A 415 5.28 -15.85 -10.44
N LYS A 416 5.27 -14.72 -11.14
CA LYS A 416 4.05 -13.96 -11.42
C LYS A 416 3.03 -14.76 -12.25
N PHE A 417 3.50 -15.63 -13.14
CA PHE A 417 2.66 -16.44 -14.02
C PHE A 417 1.98 -17.58 -13.25
N ASP A 418 2.70 -18.21 -12.32
CA ASP A 418 2.08 -19.18 -11.40
C ASP A 418 0.93 -18.54 -10.62
N ILE A 419 1.13 -17.34 -10.09
CA ILE A 419 0.08 -16.63 -9.35
C ILE A 419 -1.07 -16.19 -10.25
N ARG A 420 -0.78 -15.69 -11.46
CA ARG A 420 -1.78 -15.32 -12.46
C ARG A 420 -2.73 -16.49 -12.70
N ASP A 421 -2.20 -17.67 -12.95
CA ASP A 421 -3.00 -18.85 -13.32
C ASP A 421 -3.90 -19.28 -12.15
N LEU A 422 -3.41 -19.21 -10.92
CA LEU A 422 -4.24 -19.46 -9.73
C LEU A 422 -5.33 -18.38 -9.55
N TRP A 423 -5.04 -17.11 -9.85
CA TRP A 423 -6.03 -16.01 -9.81
C TRP A 423 -7.08 -16.13 -10.92
N ILE A 424 -6.71 -16.64 -12.10
CA ILE A 424 -7.66 -17.03 -13.15
C ILE A 424 -8.59 -18.11 -12.60
N GLY A 425 -8.05 -19.16 -11.97
CA GLY A 425 -8.85 -20.23 -11.37
C GLY A 425 -9.78 -19.78 -10.25
N GLU A 426 -9.40 -18.74 -9.51
CA GLU A 426 -10.24 -18.10 -8.49
C GLU A 426 -11.38 -17.28 -9.12
N GLY A 427 -11.29 -16.94 -10.41
CA GLY A 427 -12.26 -16.10 -11.13
C GLY A 427 -11.99 -14.60 -11.00
N ILE A 428 -10.79 -14.19 -10.56
CA ILE A 428 -10.43 -12.77 -10.39
C ILE A 428 -10.40 -12.05 -11.75
N PHE A 429 -10.07 -12.79 -12.81
CA PHE A 429 -9.92 -12.30 -14.18
C PHE A 429 -10.99 -12.80 -15.16
N ASP A 430 -12.20 -13.11 -14.68
CA ASP A 430 -13.31 -13.59 -15.54
C ASP A 430 -13.63 -12.65 -16.72
N ASN A 431 -13.34 -11.36 -16.57
CA ASN A 431 -13.54 -10.33 -17.59
C ASN A 431 -12.34 -10.11 -18.54
N ALA A 432 -11.24 -10.85 -18.38
CA ALA A 432 -10.09 -10.71 -19.30
C ALA A 432 -10.43 -11.30 -20.69
N ASP A 433 -10.00 -10.63 -21.75
CA ASP A 433 -10.27 -11.07 -23.13
C ASP A 433 -9.18 -12.00 -23.68
N ASN A 434 -7.96 -11.92 -23.14
CA ASN A 434 -6.80 -12.74 -23.53
C ASN A 434 -5.73 -12.85 -22.40
N ILE A 435 -4.66 -13.62 -22.67
CA ILE A 435 -3.54 -13.82 -21.72
C ILE A 435 -2.78 -12.54 -21.38
N CYS A 436 -2.58 -11.65 -22.36
CA CYS A 436 -1.89 -10.38 -22.16
C CYS A 436 -2.68 -9.50 -21.19
N ASP A 437 -4.01 -9.45 -21.31
CA ASP A 437 -4.87 -8.69 -20.39
C ASP A 437 -4.75 -9.24 -18.96
N SER A 438 -4.83 -10.57 -18.79
CA SER A 438 -4.68 -11.20 -17.47
C SER A 438 -3.29 -10.94 -16.87
N THR A 439 -2.25 -10.86 -17.71
CA THR A 439 -0.88 -10.55 -17.29
C THR A 439 -0.73 -9.08 -16.88
N GLN A 440 -1.33 -8.15 -17.63
CA GLN A 440 -1.38 -6.73 -17.28
C GLN A 440 -2.15 -6.49 -15.98
N GLN A 441 -3.31 -7.14 -15.82
CA GLN A 441 -4.09 -7.08 -14.59
C GLN A 441 -3.32 -7.69 -13.41
N THR A 442 -2.61 -8.80 -13.61
CA THR A 442 -1.72 -9.39 -12.59
C THR A 442 -0.65 -8.39 -12.16
N GLN A 443 0.03 -7.76 -13.12
CA GLN A 443 1.05 -6.75 -12.85
C GLN A 443 0.49 -5.56 -12.06
N PHE A 444 -0.71 -5.10 -12.42
CA PHE A 444 -1.40 -4.02 -11.71
C PHE A 444 -1.72 -4.40 -10.25
N LEU A 445 -2.33 -5.57 -10.03
CA LEU A 445 -2.65 -6.04 -8.68
C LEU A 445 -1.38 -6.27 -7.84
N LEU A 446 -0.31 -6.82 -8.41
CA LEU A 446 0.98 -6.94 -7.72
C LEU A 446 1.57 -5.57 -7.38
N GLY A 447 1.44 -4.57 -8.26
CA GLY A 447 1.80 -3.18 -7.98
C GLY A 447 1.12 -2.64 -6.73
N ILE A 448 -0.19 -2.86 -6.58
CA ILE A 448 -0.94 -2.48 -5.37
C ILE A 448 -0.42 -3.21 -4.13
N LEU A 449 -0.14 -4.52 -4.23
CA LEU A 449 0.38 -5.30 -3.10
C LEU A 449 1.80 -4.88 -2.69
N HIS A 450 2.64 -4.47 -3.66
CA HIS A 450 3.96 -3.89 -3.42
C HIS A 450 3.85 -2.53 -2.73
N ALA A 451 2.98 -1.65 -3.24
CA ALA A 451 2.72 -0.35 -2.67
C ALA A 451 2.18 -0.46 -1.22
N ALA A 452 1.39 -1.48 -0.92
CA ALA A 452 0.91 -1.79 0.43
C ALA A 452 1.96 -2.41 1.37
N SER A 453 3.20 -2.63 0.91
CA SER A 453 4.28 -3.34 1.60
C SER A 453 3.90 -4.77 2.06
N LEU A 454 2.99 -5.44 1.34
CA LEU A 454 2.62 -6.84 1.61
C LEU A 454 3.50 -7.82 0.85
N THR A 455 3.97 -7.42 -0.32
CA THR A 455 4.91 -8.17 -1.17
C THR A 455 6.07 -7.27 -1.59
N VAL A 456 7.18 -7.87 -2.02
CA VAL A 456 8.37 -7.16 -2.47
C VAL A 456 8.76 -7.69 -3.84
N ARG A 457 8.93 -6.79 -4.82
CA ARG A 457 9.47 -7.13 -6.14
C ARG A 457 10.92 -7.56 -6.00
N VAL A 458 11.28 -8.69 -6.62
CA VAL A 458 12.68 -9.17 -6.68
C VAL A 458 13.25 -8.89 -8.06
N HIS A 459 12.55 -9.32 -9.11
CA HIS A 459 12.82 -9.01 -10.52
C HIS A 459 11.51 -8.92 -11.29
N ASP A 460 11.55 -8.72 -12.61
CA ASP A 460 10.34 -8.42 -13.41
C ASP A 460 9.30 -9.54 -13.39
N ASP A 461 9.73 -10.80 -13.23
CA ASP A 461 8.84 -11.96 -13.24
C ASP A 461 8.57 -12.54 -11.85
N TYR A 462 9.30 -12.09 -10.82
CA TYR A 462 9.23 -12.72 -9.51
C TYR A 462 9.15 -11.70 -8.38
N PHE A 463 8.36 -12.08 -7.38
CA PHE A 463 8.21 -11.33 -6.15
C PHE A 463 8.35 -12.25 -4.94
N THR A 464 8.37 -11.68 -3.74
CA THR A 464 8.39 -12.45 -2.50
C THR A 464 7.47 -11.83 -1.45
N MET A 465 7.17 -12.61 -0.42
CA MET A 465 6.42 -12.17 0.74
C MET A 465 7.27 -12.30 1.99
N HIS A 466 7.31 -11.23 2.80
CA HIS A 466 8.05 -11.24 4.04
C HIS A 466 7.53 -12.34 4.99
N PRO A 467 8.40 -13.11 5.69
CA PRO A 467 7.98 -14.23 6.54
C PRO A 467 6.89 -13.89 7.57
N MET A 468 6.98 -12.72 8.21
CA MET A 468 5.97 -12.26 9.17
C MET A 468 4.66 -11.81 8.51
N THR A 469 4.68 -11.30 7.27
CA THR A 469 3.46 -11.01 6.51
C THR A 469 2.76 -12.32 6.16
N ARG A 470 3.50 -13.30 5.67
CA ARG A 470 2.99 -14.64 5.39
C ARG A 470 2.37 -15.27 6.63
N ALA A 471 3.08 -15.25 7.77
CA ALA A 471 2.59 -15.80 9.02
C ALA A 471 1.32 -15.09 9.51
N MET A 472 1.25 -13.77 9.37
CA MET A 472 0.06 -12.98 9.69
C MET A 472 -1.12 -13.35 8.79
N ILE A 473 -0.92 -13.46 7.47
CA ILE A 473 -1.96 -13.84 6.52
C ILE A 473 -2.47 -15.25 6.84
N LEU A 474 -1.59 -16.25 7.04
CA LEU A 474 -2.02 -17.60 7.43
C LEU A 474 -2.78 -17.59 8.76
N TRP A 475 -2.38 -16.77 9.73
CA TRP A 475 -3.10 -16.60 10.98
C TRP A 475 -4.50 -16.01 10.76
N VAL A 476 -4.65 -14.98 9.93
CA VAL A 476 -5.96 -14.40 9.56
C VAL A 476 -6.83 -15.45 8.86
N GLN A 477 -6.28 -16.13 7.86
CA GLN A 477 -7.00 -17.14 7.08
C GLN A 477 -7.44 -18.35 7.92
N ARG A 478 -6.67 -18.70 8.96
CA ARG A 478 -7.01 -19.73 9.96
C ARG A 478 -7.90 -19.20 11.09
N GLU A 479 -8.73 -18.20 10.81
CA GLU A 479 -9.66 -17.57 11.76
C GLU A 479 -8.96 -17.08 13.04
N CYS A 480 -7.87 -16.33 12.85
CA CYS A 480 -7.01 -15.85 13.92
C CYS A 480 -6.45 -16.99 14.82
N GLY A 481 -6.14 -18.13 14.20
CA GLY A 481 -5.58 -19.31 14.86
C GLY A 481 -6.60 -20.28 15.45
N LYS A 482 -7.91 -20.02 15.31
CA LYS A 482 -8.97 -20.89 15.83
C LYS A 482 -9.15 -22.18 15.03
N LYS A 483 -8.78 -22.18 13.74
CA LYS A 483 -8.90 -23.34 12.84
C LYS A 483 -7.59 -23.59 12.11
N GLU A 484 -6.64 -24.24 12.77
CA GLU A 484 -5.29 -24.47 12.24
C GLU A 484 -5.29 -25.23 10.91
N ASN A 485 -6.18 -26.21 10.77
CA ASN A 485 -6.28 -27.05 9.57
C ASN A 485 -7.03 -26.39 8.40
N LYS A 486 -7.62 -25.21 8.59
CA LYS A 486 -8.39 -24.52 7.54
C LYS A 486 -7.55 -24.25 6.29
N TRP A 487 -6.28 -23.93 6.49
CA TRP A 487 -5.28 -23.77 5.42
C TRP A 487 -4.09 -24.67 5.73
N LEU A 488 -3.95 -25.78 4.99
CA LEU A 488 -2.82 -26.69 5.10
C LEU A 488 -1.77 -26.33 4.05
N VAL A 489 -0.63 -25.81 4.49
CA VAL A 489 0.43 -25.33 3.59
C VAL A 489 1.75 -25.98 3.98
N ARG A 490 2.33 -26.74 3.05
CA ARG A 490 3.67 -27.31 3.13
C ARG A 490 4.37 -27.12 1.79
N ASP A 491 5.33 -26.20 1.73
CA ASP A 491 6.07 -25.88 0.50
C ASP A 491 7.57 -26.11 0.68
N ARG A 492 8.18 -26.91 -0.20
CA ARG A 492 9.62 -27.26 -0.17
C ARG A 492 10.08 -27.77 1.20
N GLU A 493 9.27 -28.64 1.81
CA GLU A 493 9.56 -29.28 3.10
C GLU A 493 10.13 -30.68 2.94
N ARG A 494 10.07 -31.24 1.71
CA ARG A 494 10.54 -32.60 1.37
C ARG A 494 9.82 -33.69 2.16
N VAL A 495 8.55 -33.48 2.47
CA VAL A 495 7.71 -34.52 3.09
C VAL A 495 7.42 -35.63 2.08
N GLU A 496 7.49 -36.89 2.53
CA GLU A 496 7.21 -38.07 1.71
C GLU A 496 5.75 -38.55 1.79
N GLU A 497 5.03 -38.11 2.83
CA GLU A 497 3.64 -38.45 3.10
C GLU A 497 2.78 -37.18 3.19
N ALA A 498 1.59 -37.25 2.62
CA ALA A 498 0.57 -36.22 2.80
C ALA A 498 0.09 -36.16 4.27
N PRO A 499 -0.46 -35.02 4.73
CA PRO A 499 -1.12 -34.98 6.04
C PRO A 499 -2.21 -36.05 6.16
N ALA A 500 -2.36 -36.64 7.35
CA ALA A 500 -3.39 -37.64 7.62
C ALA A 500 -4.79 -37.10 7.27
N ALA A 501 -5.68 -38.00 6.80
CA ALA A 501 -6.98 -37.64 6.23
C ALA A 501 -7.85 -36.81 7.18
N GLU A 502 -7.75 -37.01 8.50
CA GLU A 502 -8.55 -36.26 9.47
C GLU A 502 -8.23 -34.76 9.44
N LYS A 503 -7.01 -34.38 9.07
CA LYS A 503 -6.60 -32.97 8.96
C LYS A 503 -7.25 -32.27 7.77
N TRP A 504 -7.74 -33.00 6.78
CA TRP A 504 -8.33 -32.43 5.56
C TRP A 504 -9.80 -32.01 5.77
N ARG A 505 -10.46 -32.54 6.82
CA ARG A 505 -11.87 -32.31 7.13
C ARG A 505 -12.28 -30.84 7.17
N ASP A 506 -11.46 -30.03 7.83
CA ASP A 506 -11.72 -28.60 8.02
C ASP A 506 -11.05 -27.72 6.97
N ALA A 507 -10.30 -28.31 6.04
CA ALA A 507 -9.47 -27.57 5.09
C ALA A 507 -10.32 -26.94 3.98
N GLU A 508 -10.12 -25.64 3.76
CA GLU A 508 -10.62 -24.91 2.59
C GLU A 508 -9.55 -24.82 1.50
N ARG A 509 -8.28 -24.76 1.90
CA ARG A 509 -7.14 -24.70 0.98
C ARG A 509 -6.01 -25.62 1.41
N ILE A 510 -5.53 -26.44 0.48
CA ILE A 510 -4.41 -27.34 0.67
C ILE A 510 -3.37 -27.06 -0.40
N ALA A 511 -2.16 -26.69 0.02
CA ALA A 511 -0.99 -26.49 -0.83
C ALA A 511 0.16 -27.35 -0.31
N LEU A 512 0.45 -28.46 -1.00
CA LEU A 512 1.52 -29.40 -0.67
C LEU A 512 2.59 -29.39 -1.75
N VAL A 513 3.13 -28.23 -2.06
CA VAL A 513 3.92 -27.96 -3.26
C VAL A 513 5.41 -28.30 -3.05
N TRP A 514 6.10 -28.73 -4.11
CA TRP A 514 7.55 -29.00 -4.09
C TRP A 514 7.97 -29.98 -2.99
N ASN A 515 7.21 -31.05 -2.80
CA ASN A 515 7.49 -32.10 -1.82
C ASN A 515 7.85 -33.42 -2.52
N GLN A 516 7.96 -34.49 -1.72
CA GLN A 516 8.32 -35.82 -2.19
C GLN A 516 7.19 -36.81 -1.94
N ILE A 517 5.94 -36.32 -1.93
CA ILE A 517 4.77 -37.12 -1.58
C ILE A 517 4.66 -38.30 -2.53
N ARG A 518 4.56 -39.51 -1.96
CA ARG A 518 4.36 -40.75 -2.72
C ARG A 518 2.90 -41.17 -2.74
N ASP A 519 2.23 -41.01 -1.60
CA ASP A 519 0.90 -41.53 -1.35
C ASP A 519 -0.05 -40.43 -0.83
N LEU A 520 -1.30 -40.52 -1.27
CA LEU A 520 -2.42 -39.70 -0.83
C LEU A 520 -3.41 -40.56 -0.04
N PRO A 521 -4.19 -39.99 0.89
CA PRO A 521 -5.27 -40.72 1.57
C PRO A 521 -6.30 -41.25 0.57
N GLU A 522 -6.89 -42.42 0.82
CA GLU A 522 -7.78 -43.08 -0.16
C GLU A 522 -9.06 -42.27 -0.48
N ALA A 523 -9.76 -41.79 0.54
CA ALA A 523 -11.01 -41.03 0.40
C ALA A 523 -11.15 -40.00 1.54
N PRO A 524 -10.33 -38.93 1.56
CA PRO A 524 -10.39 -37.95 2.63
C PRO A 524 -11.72 -37.17 2.56
N GLU A 525 -12.41 -37.06 3.69
CA GLU A 525 -13.60 -36.21 3.80
C GLU A 525 -13.16 -34.74 3.81
N CYS A 526 -13.46 -33.98 2.74
CA CYS A 526 -13.06 -32.57 2.63
C CYS A 526 -14.24 -31.71 2.15
N PRO A 527 -15.32 -31.60 2.94
CA PRO A 527 -16.57 -30.97 2.49
C PRO A 527 -16.41 -29.51 2.10
N ASN A 528 -15.43 -28.79 2.66
CA ASN A 528 -15.21 -27.35 2.44
C ASN A 528 -14.04 -27.04 1.50
N LEU A 529 -13.39 -28.05 0.92
CA LEU A 529 -12.17 -27.84 0.15
C LEU A 529 -12.46 -27.12 -1.18
N ILE A 530 -11.82 -25.98 -1.39
CA ILE A 530 -11.96 -25.11 -2.57
C ILE A 530 -10.70 -25.17 -3.43
N PHE A 531 -9.53 -25.33 -2.81
CA PHE A 531 -8.23 -25.27 -3.47
C PHE A 531 -7.36 -26.47 -3.08
N LEU A 532 -6.85 -27.19 -4.08
CA LEU A 532 -5.89 -28.26 -3.90
C LEU A 532 -4.73 -28.09 -4.89
N ASN A 533 -3.53 -27.90 -4.36
CA ASN A 533 -2.30 -27.81 -5.14
C ASN A 533 -1.28 -28.86 -4.67
N LEU A 534 -0.90 -29.76 -5.57
CA LEU A 534 0.08 -30.82 -5.40
C LEU A 534 1.27 -30.66 -6.37
N HIS A 535 1.47 -29.47 -6.93
CA HIS A 535 2.49 -29.18 -7.93
C HIS A 535 3.90 -29.57 -7.43
N VAL A 536 4.71 -30.17 -8.32
CA VAL A 536 6.06 -30.66 -8.07
C VAL A 536 6.14 -31.71 -6.94
N ASN A 537 5.27 -32.73 -7.02
CA ASN A 537 5.43 -33.98 -6.27
C ASN A 537 5.84 -35.11 -7.21
N LYS A 538 7.11 -35.11 -7.64
CA LYS A 538 7.60 -36.01 -8.69
C LYS A 538 7.53 -37.51 -8.34
N PHE A 539 7.36 -37.87 -7.07
CA PHE A 539 7.20 -39.25 -6.63
C PHE A 539 5.74 -39.71 -6.54
N LEU A 540 4.76 -38.80 -6.64
CA LEU A 540 3.35 -39.13 -6.68
C LEU A 540 3.02 -39.76 -8.03
N ARG A 541 2.76 -41.07 -8.04
CA ARG A 541 2.56 -41.85 -9.28
C ARG A 541 1.11 -42.24 -9.54
N LYS A 542 0.26 -42.20 -8.51
CA LYS A 542 -1.14 -42.59 -8.57
C LYS A 542 -1.95 -41.70 -7.65
N ILE A 543 -3.15 -41.35 -8.08
CA ILE A 543 -4.19 -40.77 -7.22
C ILE A 543 -5.15 -41.91 -6.87
N PRO A 544 -5.47 -42.14 -5.58
CA PRO A 544 -6.42 -43.16 -5.16
C PRO A 544 -7.79 -43.03 -5.83
N ASN A 545 -8.48 -44.15 -6.03
CA ASN A 545 -9.77 -44.15 -6.75
C ASN A 545 -10.87 -43.39 -6.00
N GLY A 546 -10.82 -43.40 -4.67
CA GLY A 546 -11.76 -42.68 -3.82
C GLY A 546 -11.42 -41.21 -3.56
N PHE A 547 -10.30 -40.70 -4.07
CA PHE A 547 -9.69 -39.47 -3.55
C PHE A 547 -10.60 -38.24 -3.68
N PHE A 548 -11.31 -38.13 -4.82
CA PHE A 548 -12.18 -36.99 -5.10
C PHE A 548 -13.64 -37.18 -4.67
N LEU A 549 -13.99 -38.30 -4.01
CA LEU A 549 -15.39 -38.62 -3.69
C LEU A 549 -16.06 -37.59 -2.77
N HIS A 550 -15.30 -36.97 -1.86
CA HIS A 550 -15.82 -36.10 -0.80
C HIS A 550 -15.27 -34.66 -0.88
N MET A 551 -15.16 -34.11 -2.10
CA MET A 551 -14.67 -32.75 -2.38
C MET A 551 -15.64 -31.93 -3.25
N PRO A 552 -16.92 -31.77 -2.84
CA PRO A 552 -17.98 -31.24 -3.72
C PRO A 552 -17.80 -29.76 -4.11
N HIS A 553 -16.94 -29.02 -3.42
CA HIS A 553 -16.73 -27.58 -3.61
C HIS A 553 -15.38 -27.21 -4.22
N LEU A 554 -14.59 -28.20 -4.66
CA LEU A 554 -13.26 -27.96 -5.20
C LEU A 554 -13.36 -27.16 -6.51
N LYS A 555 -12.71 -26.00 -6.56
CA LYS A 555 -12.68 -25.09 -7.71
C LYS A 555 -11.35 -25.11 -8.45
N ILE A 556 -10.25 -25.31 -7.73
CA ILE A 556 -8.90 -25.24 -8.28
C ILE A 556 -8.14 -26.51 -7.92
N LEU A 557 -7.70 -27.24 -8.96
CA LEU A 557 -6.88 -28.43 -8.84
C LEU A 557 -5.62 -28.28 -9.69
N ASP A 558 -4.46 -28.22 -9.03
CA ASP A 558 -3.15 -28.12 -9.68
C ASP A 558 -2.33 -29.38 -9.37
N LEU A 559 -2.05 -30.17 -10.41
CA LEU A 559 -1.31 -31.44 -10.37
C LEU A 559 -0.03 -31.39 -11.19
N ARG A 560 0.44 -30.18 -11.55
CA ARG A 560 1.60 -29.99 -12.44
C ARG A 560 2.86 -30.68 -11.94
N ASP A 561 3.71 -31.13 -12.87
CA ASP A 561 5.02 -31.73 -12.58
C ASP A 561 4.94 -32.86 -11.50
N THR A 562 3.89 -33.68 -11.59
CA THR A 562 3.75 -34.93 -10.83
C THR A 562 3.94 -36.13 -11.75
N SER A 563 4.27 -37.30 -11.20
CA SER A 563 4.46 -38.53 -12.00
C SER A 563 3.18 -39.35 -12.18
N ILE A 564 2.00 -38.75 -11.97
CA ILE A 564 0.72 -39.46 -12.07
C ILE A 564 0.50 -40.00 -13.49
N ARG A 565 -0.01 -41.23 -13.59
CA ARG A 565 -0.17 -41.95 -14.87
C ARG A 565 -1.62 -42.06 -15.35
N GLU A 566 -2.55 -41.87 -14.44
CA GLU A 566 -3.99 -41.96 -14.65
C GLU A 566 -4.69 -41.02 -13.68
N LEU A 567 -5.86 -40.52 -14.09
CA LEU A 567 -6.81 -39.86 -13.20
C LEU A 567 -7.90 -40.87 -12.82
N PRO A 568 -8.34 -40.90 -11.55
CA PRO A 568 -9.43 -41.77 -11.13
C PRO A 568 -10.77 -41.29 -11.72
N VAL A 569 -11.69 -42.23 -11.94
CA VAL A 569 -13.07 -41.97 -12.40
C VAL A 569 -13.78 -40.93 -11.52
N SER A 570 -13.44 -40.87 -10.23
CA SER A 570 -13.98 -39.90 -9.28
C SER A 570 -13.70 -38.44 -9.63
N ILE A 571 -12.82 -38.14 -10.59
CA ILE A 571 -12.61 -36.76 -11.08
C ILE A 571 -13.92 -36.13 -11.56
N GLY A 572 -14.83 -36.93 -12.14
CA GLY A 572 -16.14 -36.45 -12.60
C GLY A 572 -17.05 -35.92 -11.49
N ASN A 573 -16.73 -36.18 -10.22
CA ASN A 573 -17.49 -35.65 -9.07
C ASN A 573 -17.17 -34.17 -8.79
N LEU A 574 -16.08 -33.63 -9.33
CA LEU A 574 -15.64 -32.25 -9.10
C LEU A 574 -16.43 -31.25 -9.95
N VAL A 575 -17.76 -31.30 -9.91
CA VAL A 575 -18.64 -30.52 -10.80
C VAL A 575 -18.51 -29.00 -10.63
N GLN A 576 -17.90 -28.52 -9.53
CA GLN A 576 -17.61 -27.11 -9.26
C GLN A 576 -16.21 -26.66 -9.73
N LEU A 577 -15.44 -27.54 -10.36
CA LEU A 577 -14.07 -27.24 -10.76
C LEU A 577 -14.05 -26.17 -11.86
N HIS A 578 -13.26 -25.11 -11.66
CA HIS A 578 -13.03 -24.01 -12.60
C HIS A 578 -11.64 -24.08 -13.24
N TYR A 579 -10.66 -24.60 -12.52
CA TYR A 579 -9.26 -24.69 -12.95
C TYR A 579 -8.73 -26.10 -12.74
N LEU A 580 -8.18 -26.68 -13.81
CA LEU A 580 -7.46 -27.94 -13.79
C LEU A 580 -6.15 -27.80 -14.56
N SER A 581 -5.04 -28.05 -13.87
CA SER A 581 -3.74 -28.16 -14.53
C SER A 581 -3.14 -29.56 -14.34
N LEU A 582 -2.85 -30.21 -15.47
CA LEU A 582 -2.21 -31.52 -15.60
C LEU A 582 -0.86 -31.41 -16.33
N CYS A 583 -0.35 -30.19 -16.50
CA CYS A 583 0.87 -29.92 -17.24
C CYS A 583 2.07 -30.71 -16.68
N GLU A 584 2.90 -31.22 -17.59
CA GLU A 584 4.07 -32.08 -17.29
C GLU A 584 3.76 -33.36 -16.47
N THR A 585 2.52 -33.86 -16.50
CA THR A 585 2.19 -35.16 -15.90
C THR A 585 2.52 -36.33 -16.85
N ARG A 586 2.47 -37.56 -16.33
CA ARG A 586 2.69 -38.79 -17.11
C ARG A 586 1.40 -39.51 -17.49
N ILE A 587 0.28 -38.79 -17.51
CA ILE A 587 -1.03 -39.36 -17.83
C ILE A 587 -1.05 -39.81 -19.30
N THR A 588 -1.55 -41.01 -19.53
CA THR A 588 -1.60 -41.60 -20.87
C THR A 588 -2.97 -41.48 -21.53
N SER A 589 -4.04 -41.37 -20.74
CA SER A 589 -5.41 -41.18 -21.22
C SER A 589 -6.23 -40.39 -20.20
N LEU A 590 -7.08 -39.48 -20.70
CA LEU A 590 -8.05 -38.76 -19.87
C LEU A 590 -9.32 -39.63 -19.67
N PRO A 591 -9.91 -39.68 -18.45
CA PRO A 591 -11.16 -40.40 -18.22
C PRO A 591 -12.36 -39.64 -18.80
N LYS A 592 -13.32 -40.38 -19.39
CA LYS A 592 -14.52 -39.80 -20.01
C LYS A 592 -15.39 -39.01 -19.01
N GLU A 593 -15.29 -39.34 -17.73
CA GLU A 593 -16.00 -38.70 -16.63
C GLU A 593 -15.61 -37.23 -16.44
N MET A 594 -14.47 -36.79 -16.98
CA MET A 594 -14.13 -35.36 -17.04
C MET A 594 -15.15 -34.52 -17.82
N ALA A 595 -15.96 -35.13 -18.70
CA ALA A 595 -17.06 -34.44 -19.37
C ALA A 595 -18.13 -33.89 -18.39
N ALA A 596 -18.16 -34.38 -17.13
CA ALA A 596 -19.03 -33.86 -16.08
C ALA A 596 -18.57 -32.51 -15.49
N LEU A 597 -17.34 -32.07 -15.79
CA LEU A 597 -16.74 -30.82 -15.30
C LEU A 597 -17.27 -29.60 -16.08
N VAL A 598 -18.59 -29.43 -16.09
CA VAL A 598 -19.28 -28.44 -16.93
C VAL A 598 -18.95 -26.99 -16.60
N ASN A 599 -18.44 -26.71 -15.40
CA ASN A 599 -18.01 -25.37 -14.96
C ASN A 599 -16.52 -25.09 -15.21
N LEU A 600 -15.78 -26.04 -15.81
CA LEU A 600 -14.35 -25.88 -16.03
C LEU A 600 -14.08 -24.75 -17.02
N LYS A 601 -13.32 -23.74 -16.58
CA LYS A 601 -12.95 -22.56 -17.37
C LYS A 601 -11.53 -22.66 -17.92
N TYR A 602 -10.63 -23.30 -17.17
CA TYR A 602 -9.22 -23.44 -17.52
C TYR A 602 -8.79 -24.90 -17.45
N LEU A 603 -8.30 -25.42 -18.58
CA LEU A 603 -7.69 -26.73 -18.69
C LEU A 603 -6.31 -26.59 -19.34
N SER A 604 -5.26 -26.86 -18.56
CA SER A 604 -3.90 -27.01 -19.10
C SER A 604 -3.50 -28.48 -19.10
N LEU A 605 -3.22 -28.97 -20.30
CA LEU A 605 -2.65 -30.27 -20.62
C LEU A 605 -1.23 -30.12 -21.16
N GLU A 606 -0.62 -28.95 -21.07
CA GLU A 606 0.67 -28.61 -21.69
C GLU A 606 1.79 -29.61 -21.34
N SER A 607 2.67 -29.87 -22.30
CA SER A 607 3.83 -30.75 -22.15
C SER A 607 3.52 -32.16 -21.59
N MET A 608 2.30 -32.68 -21.77
CA MET A 608 1.91 -34.05 -21.42
C MET A 608 2.38 -35.06 -22.48
N LYS A 609 3.70 -35.28 -22.57
CA LYS A 609 4.39 -36.07 -23.59
C LYS A 609 3.95 -37.53 -23.76
N TYR A 610 3.18 -38.06 -22.81
CA TYR A 610 2.68 -39.45 -22.81
C TYR A 610 1.19 -39.57 -23.14
N LEU A 611 0.48 -38.45 -23.29
CA LEU A 611 -0.95 -38.43 -23.55
C LEU A 611 -1.24 -38.96 -24.95
N ARG A 612 -1.99 -40.06 -25.04
CA ARG A 612 -2.32 -40.72 -26.31
C ARG A 612 -3.80 -40.73 -26.63
N ASN A 613 -4.66 -40.61 -25.62
CA ASN A 613 -6.10 -40.77 -25.81
C ASN A 613 -6.89 -39.73 -24.99
N ILE A 614 -7.66 -38.92 -25.72
CA ILE A 614 -8.70 -38.06 -25.19
C ILE A 614 -10.04 -38.64 -25.69
N PRO A 615 -10.95 -39.07 -24.80
CA PRO A 615 -12.25 -39.62 -25.18
C PRO A 615 -13.07 -38.69 -26.08
N ASP A 616 -13.81 -39.28 -27.02
CA ASP A 616 -14.76 -38.57 -27.89
C ASP A 616 -15.76 -37.77 -27.06
N ARG A 617 -16.03 -36.52 -27.46
CA ARG A 617 -16.96 -35.59 -26.82
C ARG A 617 -16.57 -35.11 -25.42
N LEU A 618 -15.38 -35.45 -24.92
CA LEU A 618 -14.92 -34.95 -23.62
C LEU A 618 -14.77 -33.43 -23.64
N ILE A 619 -14.09 -32.90 -24.65
CA ILE A 619 -13.76 -31.47 -24.77
C ILE A 619 -15.03 -30.64 -24.97
N SER A 620 -15.95 -31.06 -25.85
CA SER A 620 -17.26 -30.41 -26.05
C SER A 620 -18.18 -30.47 -24.84
N GLY A 621 -17.95 -31.42 -23.92
CA GLY A 621 -18.63 -31.47 -22.62
C GLY A 621 -18.29 -30.30 -21.69
N LEU A 622 -17.12 -29.69 -21.87
CA LEU A 622 -16.59 -28.58 -21.05
C LEU A 622 -17.15 -27.23 -21.51
N ARG A 623 -18.47 -27.04 -21.38
CA ARG A 623 -19.22 -25.93 -21.99
C ARG A 623 -18.77 -24.52 -21.57
N GLU A 624 -18.19 -24.41 -20.39
CA GLU A 624 -17.72 -23.15 -19.80
C GLU A 624 -16.23 -22.86 -20.09
N LEU A 625 -15.57 -23.73 -20.86
CA LEU A 625 -14.14 -23.65 -21.11
C LEU A 625 -13.78 -22.37 -21.89
N GLN A 626 -12.88 -21.60 -21.29
CA GLN A 626 -12.33 -20.36 -21.85
C GLN A 626 -10.88 -20.53 -22.28
N TRP A 627 -10.16 -21.43 -21.61
CA TRP A 627 -8.76 -21.69 -21.84
C TRP A 627 -8.52 -23.18 -22.02
N LEU A 628 -8.02 -23.55 -23.20
CA LEU A 628 -7.59 -24.91 -23.49
C LEU A 628 -6.16 -24.86 -23.98
N ASP A 629 -5.26 -25.45 -23.21
CA ASP A 629 -3.87 -25.58 -23.60
C ASP A 629 -3.47 -27.04 -23.72
N MET A 630 -3.11 -27.45 -24.94
CA MET A 630 -2.65 -28.79 -25.31
C MET A 630 -1.31 -28.72 -26.06
N GLY A 631 -0.53 -27.65 -25.85
CA GLY A 631 0.81 -27.47 -26.41
C GLY A 631 1.77 -28.61 -26.02
N ASP A 632 2.64 -29.02 -26.94
CA ASP A 632 3.55 -30.17 -26.86
C ASP A 632 2.98 -31.45 -26.19
N SER A 633 1.70 -31.77 -26.44
CA SER A 633 0.99 -32.83 -25.68
C SER A 633 0.25 -33.84 -26.51
N TYR A 634 -0.73 -33.38 -27.30
CA TYR A 634 -1.65 -34.26 -28.03
C TYR A 634 -1.67 -33.88 -29.51
N SER A 635 -1.48 -34.85 -30.40
CA SER A 635 -1.51 -34.65 -31.85
C SER A 635 -2.40 -35.67 -32.60
N GLY A 636 -3.17 -36.49 -31.87
CA GLY A 636 -4.06 -37.51 -32.43
C GLY A 636 -5.41 -36.95 -32.91
N TRP A 637 -5.38 -35.93 -33.77
CA TRP A 637 -6.59 -35.28 -34.27
C TRP A 637 -7.43 -36.23 -35.13
N ARG A 638 -8.76 -36.08 -35.06
CA ARG A 638 -9.66 -36.84 -35.96
C ARG A 638 -9.63 -36.21 -37.34
N GLU A 639 -9.08 -36.95 -38.30
CA GLU A 639 -8.96 -36.54 -39.71
C GLU A 639 -9.81 -37.47 -40.59
N GLY A 640 -10.86 -36.93 -41.22
CA GLY A 640 -11.76 -37.71 -42.08
C GLY A 640 -12.74 -38.65 -41.34
N GLN A 641 -13.36 -39.58 -42.07
CA GLN A 641 -14.43 -40.47 -41.54
C GLN A 641 -13.95 -41.83 -41.00
N THR A 642 -12.65 -42.14 -41.05
CA THR A 642 -12.18 -43.53 -40.93
C THR A 642 -11.51 -43.87 -39.59
N TRP A 643 -11.33 -42.93 -38.67
CA TRP A 643 -10.63 -43.18 -37.39
C TRP A 643 -11.61 -43.14 -36.20
N GLU A 644 -11.79 -44.27 -35.53
CA GLU A 644 -12.50 -44.36 -34.25
C GLU A 644 -11.60 -43.87 -33.12
N GLY A 645 -11.76 -42.60 -32.72
CA GLY A 645 -11.06 -42.00 -31.58
C GLY A 645 -10.53 -40.59 -31.86
N GLY A 646 -10.14 -39.88 -30.79
CA GLY A 646 -9.50 -38.56 -30.85
C GLY A 646 -10.44 -37.35 -30.93
N VAL A 647 -9.89 -36.16 -30.68
CA VAL A 647 -10.60 -34.87 -30.66
C VAL A 647 -10.75 -34.33 -32.08
N SER A 648 -11.94 -33.83 -32.44
CA SER A 648 -12.17 -33.14 -33.71
C SER A 648 -12.14 -31.62 -33.55
N PHE A 649 -11.82 -30.89 -34.62
CA PHE A 649 -11.89 -29.42 -34.62
C PHE A 649 -13.34 -28.93 -34.45
N GLU A 650 -14.32 -29.64 -35.00
CA GLU A 650 -15.76 -29.38 -34.78
C GLU A 650 -16.13 -29.41 -33.28
N GLU A 651 -15.52 -30.32 -32.53
CA GLU A 651 -15.70 -30.42 -31.08
C GLU A 651 -15.21 -29.14 -30.39
N MET A 652 -14.04 -28.65 -30.77
CA MET A 652 -13.47 -27.40 -30.24
C MET A 652 -14.28 -26.17 -30.68
N GLU A 653 -14.78 -26.12 -31.92
CA GLU A 653 -15.60 -25.01 -32.42
C GLU A 653 -16.91 -24.86 -31.64
N SER A 654 -17.44 -25.95 -31.11
CA SER A 654 -18.64 -25.95 -30.28
C SER A 654 -18.48 -25.17 -28.96
N LEU A 655 -17.24 -24.96 -28.50
CA LEU A 655 -16.91 -24.25 -27.27
C LEU A 655 -17.08 -22.73 -27.42
N LYS A 656 -18.28 -22.26 -27.06
CA LYS A 656 -18.68 -20.86 -27.29
C LYS A 656 -17.94 -19.82 -26.45
N ARG A 657 -17.25 -20.21 -25.38
CA ARG A 657 -16.54 -19.30 -24.48
C ARG A 657 -15.03 -19.32 -24.63
N LEU A 658 -14.50 -20.12 -25.57
CA LEU A 658 -13.08 -20.28 -25.78
C LEU A 658 -12.44 -18.96 -26.21
N LYS A 659 -11.41 -18.54 -25.46
CA LYS A 659 -10.63 -17.30 -25.63
C LYS A 659 -9.14 -17.56 -25.87
N PHE A 660 -8.65 -18.74 -25.47
CA PHE A 660 -7.25 -19.13 -25.60
C PHE A 660 -7.14 -20.59 -26.05
N ILE A 661 -6.25 -20.83 -27.01
CA ILE A 661 -5.89 -22.15 -27.51
C ILE A 661 -4.37 -22.26 -27.59
N GLY A 662 -3.83 -23.25 -26.88
CA GLY A 662 -2.51 -23.83 -27.13
C GLY A 662 -2.69 -25.18 -27.81
N ILE A 663 -2.07 -25.39 -28.98
CA ILE A 663 -2.36 -26.57 -29.81
C ILE A 663 -1.09 -27.15 -30.44
N THR A 664 -1.04 -28.48 -30.54
CA THR A 664 0.00 -29.21 -31.28
C THR A 664 -0.60 -29.85 -32.52
N VAL A 665 -0.04 -29.61 -33.70
CA VAL A 665 -0.44 -30.28 -34.95
C VAL A 665 0.74 -31.09 -35.52
N SER A 666 0.45 -32.27 -36.08
CA SER A 666 1.47 -33.17 -36.65
C SER A 666 1.20 -33.60 -38.08
N THR A 667 0.12 -33.10 -38.70
CA THR A 667 -0.27 -33.41 -40.07
C THR A 667 -0.67 -32.13 -40.78
N PHE A 668 -0.57 -32.14 -42.12
CA PHE A 668 -1.03 -31.03 -42.92
C PHE A 668 -2.54 -30.84 -42.82
N ALA A 669 -3.31 -31.94 -42.76
CA ALA A 669 -4.76 -31.88 -42.64
C ALA A 669 -5.22 -31.26 -41.31
N ALA A 670 -4.57 -31.56 -40.18
CA ALA A 670 -4.89 -30.94 -38.90
C ALA A 670 -4.55 -29.43 -38.90
N LEU A 671 -3.39 -29.05 -39.47
CA LEU A 671 -3.04 -27.65 -39.64
C LEU A 671 -4.07 -26.93 -40.52
N GLN A 672 -4.49 -27.54 -41.63
CA GLN A 672 -5.50 -26.99 -42.52
C GLN A 672 -6.86 -26.82 -41.81
N ASN A 673 -7.34 -27.83 -41.09
CA ASN A 673 -8.60 -27.75 -40.33
C ASN A 673 -8.58 -26.63 -39.27
N LEU A 674 -7.45 -26.42 -38.59
CA LEU A 674 -7.29 -25.30 -37.66
C LEU A 674 -7.43 -23.95 -38.37
N CYS A 675 -6.80 -23.83 -39.53
CA CYS A 675 -6.77 -22.59 -40.31
C CYS A 675 -8.11 -22.31 -41.01
N ASP A 676 -8.83 -23.34 -41.45
CA ASP A 676 -10.13 -23.25 -42.09
C ASP A 676 -11.23 -22.81 -41.12
N SER A 677 -10.98 -22.88 -39.80
CA SER A 677 -11.83 -22.34 -38.75
C SER A 677 -11.41 -20.90 -38.38
N PRO A 678 -12.15 -19.86 -38.79
CA PRO A 678 -11.81 -18.47 -38.45
C PRO A 678 -11.78 -18.24 -36.94
N ARG A 679 -12.63 -18.95 -36.21
CA ARG A 679 -12.75 -18.84 -34.76
C ARG A 679 -11.55 -19.46 -34.06
N LEU A 680 -11.23 -20.72 -34.36
CA LEU A 680 -10.12 -21.40 -33.66
C LEU A 680 -8.80 -20.73 -34.01
N ALA A 681 -8.60 -20.35 -35.27
CA ALA A 681 -7.42 -19.61 -35.69
C ALA A 681 -7.30 -18.25 -34.97
N ALA A 682 -8.40 -17.48 -34.84
CA ALA A 682 -8.39 -16.19 -34.14
C ALA A 682 -8.03 -16.28 -32.64
N PHE A 683 -8.37 -17.38 -31.98
CA PHE A 683 -8.09 -17.60 -30.55
C PHE A 683 -6.85 -18.48 -30.28
N THR A 684 -6.14 -18.90 -31.33
CA THR A 684 -4.86 -19.60 -31.18
C THR A 684 -3.78 -18.63 -30.71
N HIS A 685 -3.13 -18.98 -29.60
CA HIS A 685 -2.05 -18.20 -29.01
C HIS A 685 -0.73 -18.95 -29.12
N TRP A 686 -0.74 -20.26 -28.85
CA TRP A 686 0.45 -21.11 -28.95
C TRP A 686 0.22 -22.19 -30.00
N LEU A 687 1.09 -22.20 -31.02
CA LEU A 687 1.02 -23.15 -32.12
C LEU A 687 2.32 -23.96 -32.19
N HIS A 688 2.22 -25.24 -31.86
CA HIS A 688 3.31 -26.21 -31.98
C HIS A 688 3.07 -27.09 -33.20
N ILE A 689 4.05 -27.21 -34.08
CA ILE A 689 4.00 -28.08 -35.26
C ILE A 689 5.12 -29.09 -35.15
N LYS A 690 4.76 -30.37 -35.04
CA LYS A 690 5.70 -31.44 -34.70
C LYS A 690 5.59 -32.59 -35.67
N GLY A 691 6.70 -32.89 -36.36
CA GLY A 691 6.79 -34.11 -37.18
C GLY A 691 5.71 -34.22 -38.25
N CYS A 692 5.53 -33.17 -39.06
CA CYS A 692 4.59 -33.14 -40.17
C CYS A 692 5.33 -33.39 -41.51
N PRO A 693 5.36 -34.65 -42.00
CA PRO A 693 6.20 -35.05 -43.13
C PRO A 693 5.74 -34.45 -44.47
N ASP A 694 4.44 -34.15 -44.61
CA ASP A 694 3.85 -33.65 -45.85
C ASP A 694 4.08 -32.15 -46.07
N LEU A 695 4.69 -31.46 -45.09
CA LEU A 695 4.87 -30.01 -45.13
C LEU A 695 6.29 -29.66 -45.59
N THR A 696 6.44 -29.30 -46.87
CA THR A 696 7.70 -28.85 -47.46
C THR A 696 7.94 -27.34 -47.32
N THR A 697 6.86 -26.56 -47.21
CA THR A 697 6.90 -25.11 -47.02
C THR A 697 5.87 -24.70 -45.99
N PHE A 698 6.32 -24.07 -44.90
CA PHE A 698 5.43 -23.47 -43.91
C PHE A 698 5.23 -22.00 -44.27
N ASN A 699 4.03 -21.64 -44.75
CA ASN A 699 3.70 -20.27 -45.14
C ASN A 699 2.28 -19.92 -44.69
N LEU A 700 2.17 -19.37 -43.48
CA LEU A 700 0.91 -18.92 -42.88
C LEU A 700 0.11 -17.91 -43.73
N PRO A 701 0.72 -17.15 -44.65
CA PRO A 701 -0.04 -16.36 -45.62
C PRO A 701 -0.59 -17.05 -46.89
N SER A 702 -0.06 -18.20 -47.35
CA SER A 702 -0.36 -18.71 -48.72
C SER A 702 -1.35 -19.89 -48.83
N MET A 703 -1.81 -20.47 -47.74
CA MET A 703 -2.74 -21.63 -47.73
C MET A 703 -4.23 -21.24 -47.88
N ASN A 704 -4.60 -20.34 -48.79
CA ASN A 704 -5.99 -19.85 -48.98
C ASN A 704 -6.64 -19.21 -47.73
N PHE A 705 -5.80 -18.57 -46.92
CA PHE A 705 -6.16 -17.79 -45.74
C PHE A 705 -6.99 -16.56 -46.12
N HIS A 706 -8.31 -16.58 -45.89
CA HIS A 706 -9.11 -15.36 -45.96
C HIS A 706 -8.73 -14.45 -44.79
N ALA A 707 -8.05 -13.33 -45.10
CA ALA A 707 -7.81 -12.12 -44.33
C ALA A 707 -7.85 -12.23 -42.77
N GLU A 708 -6.71 -11.98 -42.10
CA GLU A 708 -6.57 -11.83 -40.62
C GLU A 708 -6.48 -13.13 -39.79
N THR A 709 -5.71 -14.13 -40.25
CA THR A 709 -5.95 -15.52 -39.83
C THR A 709 -5.50 -15.93 -38.43
N MET A 710 -4.54 -15.27 -37.78
CA MET A 710 -4.15 -15.59 -36.38
C MET A 710 -3.57 -14.38 -35.64
N PRO A 711 -4.36 -13.32 -35.34
CA PRO A 711 -3.84 -12.07 -34.80
C PRO A 711 -3.27 -12.20 -33.37
N ARG A 712 -3.64 -13.24 -32.63
CA ARG A 712 -3.29 -13.45 -31.21
C ARG A 712 -2.16 -14.45 -30.99
N VAL A 713 -1.55 -15.00 -32.04
CA VAL A 713 -0.44 -15.95 -31.87
C VAL A 713 0.75 -15.25 -31.26
N ILE A 714 1.16 -15.73 -30.09
CA ILE A 714 2.29 -15.24 -29.29
C ILE A 714 3.50 -16.16 -29.46
N HIS A 715 3.27 -17.47 -29.57
CA HIS A 715 4.31 -18.50 -29.64
C HIS A 715 4.10 -19.39 -30.86
N ILE A 716 5.16 -19.60 -31.63
CA ILE A 716 5.22 -20.64 -32.67
C ILE A 716 6.44 -21.52 -32.42
N GLU A 717 6.22 -22.83 -32.41
CA GLU A 717 7.29 -23.83 -32.38
C GLU A 717 7.18 -24.77 -33.59
N LEU A 718 8.26 -24.91 -34.35
CA LEU A 718 8.42 -25.93 -35.38
C LEU A 718 9.49 -26.92 -34.94
N HIS A 719 9.13 -28.18 -34.75
CA HIS A 719 10.03 -29.22 -34.24
C HIS A 719 10.03 -30.48 -35.11
N ALA A 720 11.22 -31.03 -35.35
CA ALA A 720 11.43 -32.35 -35.97
C ALA A 720 10.76 -32.51 -37.36
N MET A 721 10.94 -31.52 -38.23
CA MET A 721 10.34 -31.50 -39.58
C MET A 721 11.39 -31.89 -40.62
N SER A 722 11.41 -33.15 -41.06
CA SER A 722 12.47 -33.68 -41.92
C SER A 722 12.45 -33.14 -43.36
N GLU A 723 11.25 -32.82 -43.86
CA GLU A 723 11.01 -32.41 -45.25
C GLU A 723 10.82 -30.90 -45.42
N LEU A 724 10.82 -30.13 -44.33
CA LEU A 724 10.57 -28.70 -44.36
C LEU A 724 11.78 -27.96 -44.92
N GLU A 725 11.65 -27.43 -46.14
CA GLU A 725 12.72 -26.70 -46.84
C GLU A 725 12.67 -25.19 -46.57
N GLU A 726 11.48 -24.68 -46.29
CA GLU A 726 11.25 -23.25 -46.17
C GLU A 726 10.22 -22.91 -45.09
N VAL A 727 10.56 -21.92 -44.26
CA VAL A 727 9.72 -21.35 -43.21
C VAL A 727 9.46 -19.90 -43.58
N VAL A 728 8.19 -19.50 -43.65
CA VAL A 728 7.74 -18.14 -43.98
C VAL A 728 6.66 -17.73 -42.98
N ILE A 729 7.05 -16.93 -42.00
CA ILE A 729 6.18 -16.54 -40.87
C ILE A 729 5.36 -15.28 -41.18
N GLY A 730 5.75 -14.49 -42.18
CA GLY A 730 5.05 -13.28 -42.59
C GLY A 730 5.35 -12.87 -44.04
N ASN A 731 4.50 -12.01 -44.61
CA ASN A 731 4.68 -11.43 -45.95
C ASN A 731 4.30 -9.94 -45.98
N ARG A 732 4.33 -9.31 -47.17
CA ARG A 732 4.03 -7.87 -47.34
C ARG A 732 2.62 -7.42 -46.86
N LYS A 733 1.65 -8.34 -46.77
CA LYS A 733 0.25 -8.07 -46.37
C LYS A 733 -0.12 -8.60 -44.99
N HIS A 734 0.62 -9.57 -44.46
CA HIS A 734 0.28 -10.31 -43.24
C HIS A 734 1.50 -10.38 -42.32
N ILE A 735 1.42 -9.65 -41.20
CA ILE A 735 2.36 -9.72 -40.07
C ILE A 735 1.60 -10.40 -38.93
N LEU A 736 2.24 -11.28 -38.19
CA LEU A 736 1.72 -11.76 -36.90
C LEU A 736 2.04 -10.69 -35.84
N PRO A 737 1.09 -9.81 -35.48
CA PRO A 737 1.40 -8.61 -34.72
C PRO A 737 1.78 -8.90 -33.26
N SER A 738 1.30 -10.04 -32.74
CA SER A 738 1.49 -10.46 -31.35
C SER A 738 2.59 -11.50 -31.15
N LEU A 739 3.27 -11.95 -32.22
CA LEU A 739 4.30 -12.99 -32.11
C LEU A 739 5.48 -12.45 -31.29
N GLN A 740 5.70 -13.06 -30.13
CA GLN A 740 6.77 -12.71 -29.19
C GLN A 740 7.87 -13.76 -29.19
N GLU A 741 7.52 -15.03 -29.43
CA GLU A 741 8.45 -16.14 -29.34
C GLU A 741 8.37 -17.04 -30.58
N LEU A 742 9.54 -17.35 -31.13
CA LEU A 742 9.70 -18.31 -32.21
C LEU A 742 10.77 -19.34 -31.86
N ARG A 743 10.40 -20.63 -31.92
CA ARG A 743 11.31 -21.75 -31.74
C ARG A 743 11.35 -22.63 -32.99
N LEU A 744 12.55 -22.87 -33.51
CA LEU A 744 12.81 -23.72 -34.66
C LEU A 744 13.83 -24.77 -34.28
N SER A 745 13.44 -26.05 -34.26
CA SER A 745 14.35 -27.10 -33.81
C SER A 745 14.30 -28.36 -34.66
N SER A 746 15.47 -28.92 -34.97
CA SER A 746 15.62 -30.15 -35.77
C SER A 746 14.92 -30.05 -37.14
N LEU A 747 15.26 -29.01 -37.91
CA LEU A 747 14.77 -28.75 -39.27
C LEU A 747 15.93 -28.92 -40.28
N PRO A 748 16.31 -30.16 -40.65
CA PRO A 748 17.57 -30.43 -41.36
C PRO A 748 17.63 -29.83 -42.77
N LYS A 749 16.49 -29.65 -43.46
CA LYS A 749 16.42 -29.12 -44.83
C LYS A 749 16.07 -27.63 -44.91
N ALA A 750 15.70 -27.00 -43.80
CA ALA A 750 15.22 -25.62 -43.79
C ALA A 750 16.35 -24.65 -44.18
N LYS A 751 16.16 -23.89 -45.27
CA LYS A 751 17.15 -22.95 -45.81
C LYS A 751 16.88 -21.49 -45.49
N LEU A 752 15.60 -21.12 -45.32
CA LEU A 752 15.17 -19.74 -45.13
C LEU A 752 14.02 -19.65 -44.13
N VAL A 753 14.03 -18.61 -43.28
CA VAL A 753 13.01 -18.37 -42.23
C VAL A 753 12.16 -17.12 -42.46
N TRP A 754 12.69 -16.08 -43.11
CA TRP A 754 11.94 -14.85 -43.40
C TRP A 754 12.18 -14.30 -44.81
N ARG A 755 11.11 -13.80 -45.44
CA ARG A 755 11.10 -13.18 -46.78
C ARG A 755 10.69 -11.69 -46.82
N ALA A 756 10.18 -11.09 -45.72
CA ALA A 756 9.61 -9.73 -45.74
C ALA A 756 9.57 -9.06 -44.34
N ARG A 757 8.57 -8.20 -44.06
CA ARG A 757 8.40 -7.45 -42.80
C ARG A 757 8.42 -8.37 -41.56
N PHE A 758 9.08 -7.88 -40.52
CA PHE A 758 9.28 -8.61 -39.26
C PHE A 758 8.17 -8.32 -38.24
N PRO A 759 7.80 -9.30 -37.40
CA PRO A 759 6.96 -9.05 -36.24
C PRO A 759 7.69 -8.10 -35.27
N ASN A 760 7.12 -6.92 -35.06
CA ASN A 760 7.72 -5.92 -34.17
C ASN A 760 7.81 -6.44 -32.73
N ALA A 761 6.85 -7.26 -32.29
CA ALA A 761 6.76 -7.76 -30.92
C ALA A 761 7.72 -8.93 -30.62
N LEU A 762 8.46 -9.46 -31.61
CA LEU A 762 9.33 -10.61 -31.40
C LEU A 762 10.46 -10.26 -30.44
N CYS A 763 10.52 -11.03 -29.36
CA CYS A 763 11.35 -10.74 -28.21
C CYS A 763 12.27 -11.92 -27.85
N GLU A 764 11.90 -13.14 -28.25
CA GLU A 764 12.69 -14.35 -28.14
C GLU A 764 12.74 -15.14 -29.47
N LEU A 765 13.95 -15.55 -29.86
CA LEU A 765 14.20 -16.37 -31.04
C LEU A 765 15.16 -17.51 -30.69
N GLU A 766 14.71 -18.75 -30.85
CA GLU A 766 15.54 -19.95 -30.65
C GLU A 766 15.59 -20.80 -31.92
N ILE A 767 16.80 -21.10 -32.38
CA ILE A 767 17.04 -21.94 -33.56
C ILE A 767 18.11 -22.98 -33.23
N GLU A 768 17.73 -24.25 -33.33
CA GLU A 768 18.58 -25.37 -32.96
C GLU A 768 18.57 -26.50 -34.02
N ASP A 769 19.75 -27.05 -34.35
CA ASP A 769 19.90 -28.23 -35.23
C ASP A 769 19.22 -28.08 -36.61
N CYS A 770 19.25 -26.87 -37.17
CA CYS A 770 18.79 -26.55 -38.52
C CYS A 770 19.99 -26.53 -39.48
N ARG A 771 20.33 -27.70 -40.04
CA ARG A 771 21.66 -27.92 -40.66
C ARG A 771 21.85 -27.28 -42.02
N ALA A 772 20.80 -27.16 -42.82
CA ALA A 772 20.84 -26.53 -44.13
C ALA A 772 20.57 -25.02 -44.10
N LEU A 773 20.38 -24.44 -42.91
CA LEU A 773 20.05 -23.03 -42.75
C LEU A 773 21.28 -22.19 -43.09
N ASP A 774 21.29 -21.59 -44.29
CA ASP A 774 22.41 -20.77 -44.75
C ASP A 774 22.26 -19.30 -44.38
N ARG A 775 21.01 -18.84 -44.25
CA ARG A 775 20.63 -17.48 -43.88
C ARG A 775 19.34 -17.45 -43.08
N LEU A 776 19.22 -16.51 -42.15
CA LEU A 776 17.97 -16.32 -41.39
C LEU A 776 16.94 -15.50 -42.18
N ILE A 777 17.40 -14.43 -42.83
CA ILE A 777 16.55 -13.39 -43.43
C ILE A 777 16.95 -13.14 -44.87
N LYS A 778 15.94 -13.12 -45.75
CA LYS A 778 16.04 -12.64 -47.13
C LYS A 778 15.24 -11.35 -47.26
N LEU A 779 15.91 -10.24 -47.53
CA LEU A 779 15.28 -8.95 -47.78
C LEU A 779 14.77 -8.91 -49.22
N GLU A 780 13.47 -8.68 -49.42
CA GLU A 780 12.92 -8.37 -50.74
C GLU A 780 13.10 -6.86 -51.04
N GLU A 781 13.62 -6.52 -52.21
CA GLU A 781 13.74 -5.12 -52.66
C GLU A 781 12.37 -4.41 -52.67
N GLU A 782 12.32 -3.20 -52.09
CA GLU A 782 11.19 -2.29 -52.23
C GLU A 782 11.12 -1.82 -53.69
N ALA A 783 10.14 -2.33 -54.44
CA ALA A 783 9.80 -1.78 -55.74
C ALA A 783 9.24 -0.36 -55.54
N ASN A 784 10.08 0.63 -55.85
CA ASN A 784 9.85 2.07 -55.97
C ASN A 784 9.83 2.90 -54.67
N GLY A 785 10.93 3.63 -54.45
CA GLY A 785 10.91 4.87 -53.67
C GLY A 785 12.23 5.17 -52.98
N SER A 786 13.02 6.06 -53.58
CA SER A 786 14.28 6.60 -53.07
C SER A 786 14.27 6.94 -51.57
N GLY A 787 15.15 6.27 -50.82
CA GLY A 787 15.55 6.64 -49.46
C GLY A 787 16.06 5.42 -48.72
N GLU A 788 17.35 5.36 -48.39
CA GLU A 788 17.92 4.39 -47.45
C GLU A 788 17.18 4.48 -46.11
N ARG A 789 16.13 3.67 -45.95
CA ARG A 789 15.52 3.44 -44.64
C ARG A 789 16.31 2.32 -43.99
N VAL A 790 17.01 2.63 -42.90
CA VAL A 790 17.56 1.63 -41.98
C VAL A 790 16.38 0.79 -41.47
N ILE A 791 16.24 -0.44 -41.96
CA ILE A 791 15.22 -1.38 -41.49
C ILE A 791 15.76 -2.00 -40.19
N THR A 792 15.22 -1.61 -39.04
CA THR A 792 15.53 -2.28 -37.79
C THR A 792 14.87 -3.66 -37.77
N ILE A 793 15.70 -4.70 -37.87
CA ILE A 793 15.28 -6.09 -37.79
C ILE A 793 15.10 -6.46 -36.31
N PHE A 794 13.92 -6.97 -35.94
CA PHE A 794 13.53 -7.36 -34.58
C PHE A 794 13.86 -6.30 -33.50
N PRO A 795 13.21 -5.13 -33.51
CA PRO A 795 13.54 -4.01 -32.64
C PRO A 795 13.41 -4.30 -31.12
N HIS A 796 12.69 -5.36 -30.76
CA HIS A 796 12.44 -5.76 -29.37
C HIS A 796 13.06 -7.11 -29.01
N LEU A 797 13.95 -7.66 -29.85
CA LEU A 797 14.63 -8.93 -29.56
C LEU A 797 15.65 -8.74 -28.42
N HIS A 798 15.43 -9.42 -27.30
CA HIS A 798 16.37 -9.44 -26.18
C HIS A 798 17.03 -10.81 -25.97
N THR A 799 16.39 -11.89 -26.44
CA THR A 799 16.96 -13.25 -26.36
C THR A 799 17.07 -13.85 -27.76
N MET A 800 18.30 -14.22 -28.15
CA MET A 800 18.56 -14.96 -29.39
C MET A 800 19.46 -16.16 -29.08
N VAL A 801 18.98 -17.37 -29.36
CA VAL A 801 19.69 -18.62 -29.12
C VAL A 801 19.88 -19.33 -30.46
N LEU A 802 21.14 -19.48 -30.88
CA LEU A 802 21.52 -20.18 -32.10
C LEU A 802 22.45 -21.34 -31.76
N ARG A 803 22.04 -22.58 -32.08
CA ARG A 803 22.79 -23.80 -31.74
C ARG A 803 22.82 -24.79 -32.90
N ARG A 804 23.98 -25.40 -33.15
CA ARG A 804 24.13 -26.48 -34.15
C ARG A 804 23.67 -26.08 -35.56
N LEU A 805 24.12 -24.91 -36.04
CA LEU A 805 23.81 -24.35 -37.37
C LEU A 805 25.08 -24.28 -38.25
N PRO A 806 25.58 -25.42 -38.78
CA PRO A 806 26.89 -25.48 -39.46
C PRO A 806 26.98 -24.68 -40.76
N GLU A 807 25.87 -24.49 -41.48
CA GLU A 807 25.85 -23.78 -42.78
C GLU A 807 25.48 -22.29 -42.66
N LEU A 808 25.17 -21.80 -41.46
CA LEU A 808 24.72 -20.42 -41.26
C LEU A 808 25.87 -19.43 -41.51
N LYS A 809 25.80 -18.68 -42.61
CA LYS A 809 26.84 -17.74 -43.04
C LYS A 809 26.58 -16.30 -42.60
N SER A 810 25.31 -15.87 -42.63
CA SER A 810 24.89 -14.53 -42.21
C SER A 810 23.46 -14.54 -41.65
N LEU A 811 23.09 -13.48 -40.94
CA LEU A 811 21.72 -13.29 -40.46
C LEU A 811 20.81 -12.70 -41.54
N SER A 812 21.33 -11.85 -42.43
CA SER A 812 20.60 -11.21 -43.53
C SER A 812 21.39 -11.17 -44.83
N ASP A 813 20.69 -10.92 -45.95
CA ASP A 813 21.26 -10.66 -47.29
C ASP A 813 21.86 -9.22 -47.43
N GLY A 814 21.81 -8.38 -46.38
CA GLY A 814 22.48 -7.06 -46.28
C GLY A 814 23.34 -6.99 -45.00
N GLU A 815 24.30 -6.03 -44.95
CA GLU A 815 25.37 -5.90 -43.93
C GLU A 815 25.01 -6.34 -42.50
#